data_AF-A0A7C8UAS4-F1
#
_entry.id   AF-A0A7C8UAS4-F1
#
_cell.length_a   1.000
_cell.length_b   1.000
_cell.length_c   1.000
_cell.angle_alpha   90.00
_cell.angle_beta   90.00
_cell.angle_gamma   90.00
#
_symmetry.space_group_name_H-M   'P 1'
#
loop_
_entity.id
_entity.type
_entity.pdbx_description
1 polymer ?
#
loop_
_entity_poly.entity_id
_entity_poly.type
_entity_poly.pdbx_seq_one_letter_code
_entity_poly.pdbx_strand_id
1 'polypeptide(L)'
;MIPYNFTPSTFNGGFKINNVPNYLADVENFITHRYFTLSLYTIVSLVFTISIFTFFPPKRRVQFTPVTMDIPQMQSPKDGYTPSNYRHLYHHLQNPESHPAAKLHAWKHLHQLFDITLSKALFSSSPTILSIPKYSRINLTDFLSTAERNTLTQWTSYLSRRSSGGKPEMILNRSHASHFLRLAAPAKYVDGVWLSGLHRSNTPLNLRPITRIAWQILSEELGDGDLARNHVYVYSQLLKSLDHMTNLNINTTGTANNNNNNNDNNTAGVPGADSQLFFIDESQSPGKDINSWIAAIAQLSLGMFPQELLPDILGFNLAYEAVTLETLVCAHELRELRLDPTYFNLHVTIDNADSGHTAMALHAVIELMKTCESVDEEDNMWRRVQAGYTLAQGLSVNPCPLTQTELDVLEIFSNKCGVATSAHLRCKAHIGGAKGMKLGEWMDPEKWEGRKYTFLEVLGSSSWVVPGKPEESKLIQEILWKGRMFGAFTVNETTVLKNWILEMSTMSAVERFEREIEESKGSYIRFVGSCPPALKSQDIDPVHHTTLETKFEDPVLPEIPEIPSELPINIVPRDFDPCELLLATAIPLQHYLSSSTKSATQRGMTVLKILRVLNGLADVGNLIAGMDEVTNPSGLGVIELAQKLHTLKISQVQPMKLELDTKWNWLNSTSLAPESNFCFLIGVQYALVFLMHSPEAFGVMNEEVSTKMQEISIRVKEELDCLGFRLNEESKRGFWMTINTVIRET
;
A
#
# COMPACT_ATOMS: atom_id res chain seq x y z
N MET A 1 7.52 -40.14 -20.23
CA MET A 1 7.46 -41.62 -20.31
C MET A 1 6.35 -42.11 -19.38
N ILE A 2 5.38 -42.83 -19.96
CA ILE A 2 4.37 -43.77 -19.42
C ILE A 2 3.61 -43.44 -18.10
N PRO A 3 2.25 -43.45 -18.11
CA PRO A 3 1.37 -42.97 -17.03
C PRO A 3 0.74 -44.08 -16.18
N TYR A 4 0.11 -43.73 -15.05
CA TYR A 4 -0.77 -44.63 -14.29
C TYR A 4 -2.21 -44.10 -14.20
N ASN A 5 -3.14 -44.97 -14.65
CA ASN A 5 -4.59 -44.84 -14.58
C ASN A 5 -5.13 -45.34 -13.23
N PHE A 6 -6.24 -44.76 -12.76
CA PHE A 6 -7.16 -45.44 -11.84
C PHE A 6 -8.62 -45.19 -12.25
N THR A 7 -9.36 -46.29 -12.40
CA THR A 7 -10.83 -46.35 -12.45
C THR A 7 -11.31 -47.28 -11.32
N PRO A 8 -12.56 -47.10 -10.82
CA PRO A 8 -12.99 -47.62 -9.52
C PRO A 8 -13.67 -48.99 -9.60
N SER A 9 -13.52 -49.81 -8.56
CA SER A 9 -14.22 -51.09 -8.39
C SER A 9 -15.20 -51.07 -7.23
N THR A 10 -16.44 -51.43 -7.54
CA THR A 10 -17.58 -51.78 -6.69
C THR A 10 -17.31 -52.96 -5.75
N PHE A 11 -17.90 -52.95 -4.54
CA PHE A 11 -18.34 -54.16 -3.85
C PHE A 11 -19.67 -53.92 -3.13
N ASN A 12 -20.52 -54.94 -3.17
CA ASN A 12 -21.96 -54.95 -2.91
C ASN A 12 -22.26 -55.98 -1.80
N GLY A 13 -23.32 -55.74 -1.02
CA GLY A 13 -23.95 -56.68 -0.07
C GLY A 13 -24.01 -56.13 1.36
N GLY A 14 -25.15 -55.90 2.02
CA GLY A 14 -26.55 -56.21 1.77
C GLY A 14 -27.15 -56.86 3.03
N PHE A 15 -28.17 -56.27 3.68
CA PHE A 15 -29.29 -56.98 4.34
C PHE A 15 -30.42 -56.01 4.74
N LYS A 16 -31.66 -56.50 4.63
CA LYS A 16 -32.97 -55.79 4.56
C LYS A 16 -33.73 -55.69 5.90
N ILE A 17 -34.39 -54.53 6.09
CA ILE A 17 -35.82 -54.22 6.37
C ILE A 17 -36.63 -55.12 7.36
N ASN A 18 -37.27 -54.50 8.37
CA ASN A 18 -38.75 -54.57 8.61
C ASN A 18 -39.30 -53.72 9.79
N ASN A 19 -40.36 -52.98 9.46
CA ASN A 19 -41.60 -52.67 10.21
C ASN A 19 -41.81 -51.41 11.09
N VAL A 20 -42.96 -50.80 10.77
CA VAL A 20 -43.69 -49.60 11.23
C VAL A 20 -44.74 -50.00 12.30
N PRO A 21 -45.29 -49.08 13.14
CA PRO A 21 -46.62 -48.44 12.88
C PRO A 21 -46.67 -46.93 13.31
N ASN A 22 -47.24 -45.94 12.58
CA ASN A 22 -48.66 -45.52 12.40
C ASN A 22 -49.51 -45.52 13.70
N TYR A 23 -50.30 -44.52 14.16
CA TYR A 23 -51.13 -43.48 13.50
C TYR A 23 -51.70 -42.48 14.56
N LEU A 24 -51.96 -41.22 14.16
CA LEU A 24 -53.07 -40.27 14.53
C LEU A 24 -53.56 -40.03 15.98
N ALA A 25 -53.41 -38.77 16.44
CA ALA A 25 -54.33 -37.91 17.24
C ALA A 25 -53.49 -36.66 17.65
N ASP A 26 -53.83 -35.38 17.51
CA ASP A 26 -55.07 -34.67 17.22
C ASP A 26 -54.74 -33.33 16.54
N VAL A 27 -55.44 -33.06 15.44
CA VAL A 27 -55.63 -31.71 14.89
C VAL A 27 -56.92 -31.19 15.51
N GLU A 28 -56.81 -30.52 16.66
CA GLU A 28 -57.84 -29.62 17.18
C GLU A 28 -57.25 -28.80 18.34
N ASN A 29 -56.74 -27.60 18.01
CA ASN A 29 -56.80 -26.37 18.83
C ASN A 29 -55.72 -25.37 18.37
N PHE A 30 -55.96 -24.81 17.19
CA PHE A 30 -55.55 -23.45 16.88
C PHE A 30 -56.34 -22.51 17.82
N ILE A 31 -55.68 -21.47 18.36
CA ILE A 31 -56.24 -20.39 19.22
C ILE A 31 -56.27 -20.71 20.72
N THR A 32 -55.11 -20.65 21.38
CA THR A 32 -54.82 -19.82 22.57
C THR A 32 -53.49 -20.25 23.17
N HIS A 33 -52.39 -19.56 22.87
CA HIS A 33 -51.22 -19.35 23.77
C HIS A 33 -50.14 -18.55 23.04
N ARG A 34 -50.49 -17.29 22.71
CA ARG A 34 -49.55 -16.29 22.20
C ARG A 34 -49.64 -14.97 22.95
N TYR A 35 -49.88 -15.01 24.26
CA TYR A 35 -49.77 -13.87 25.17
C TYR A 35 -49.52 -14.40 26.57
N PHE A 36 -48.26 -14.57 26.97
CA PHE A 36 -47.75 -14.50 28.36
C PHE A 36 -46.33 -15.09 28.39
N THR A 37 -45.32 -14.31 27.98
CA THR A 37 -43.89 -14.46 28.35
C THR A 37 -43.09 -13.30 27.74
N LEU A 38 -43.57 -12.07 27.93
CA LEU A 38 -42.91 -10.85 27.45
C LEU A 38 -42.83 -9.77 28.55
N SER A 39 -42.82 -10.17 29.82
CA SER A 39 -42.85 -9.21 30.95
C SER A 39 -41.86 -9.50 32.09
N LEU A 40 -40.87 -10.39 31.91
CA LEU A 40 -39.87 -10.64 32.96
C LEU A 40 -38.44 -10.19 32.61
N TYR A 41 -38.11 -10.02 31.32
CA TYR A 41 -36.77 -9.59 30.89
C TYR A 41 -36.56 -8.06 30.96
N THR A 42 -37.63 -7.28 30.87
CA THR A 42 -37.54 -5.81 30.86
C THR A 42 -37.41 -5.19 32.26
N ILE A 43 -37.75 -5.93 33.32
CA ILE A 43 -37.68 -5.43 34.71
C ILE A 43 -36.31 -5.70 35.35
N VAL A 44 -35.56 -6.73 34.89
CA VAL A 44 -34.24 -7.06 35.43
C VAL A 44 -33.14 -6.14 34.88
N SER A 45 -33.26 -5.59 33.67
CA SER A 45 -32.29 -4.62 33.14
C SER A 45 -32.42 -3.21 33.74
N LEU A 46 -33.61 -2.81 34.20
CA LEU A 46 -33.81 -1.45 34.73
C LEU A 46 -33.24 -1.27 36.15
N VAL A 47 -33.22 -2.33 36.96
CA VAL A 47 -32.69 -2.29 38.34
C VAL A 47 -31.16 -2.32 38.39
N PHE A 48 -30.50 -2.86 37.36
CA PHE A 48 -29.02 -2.90 37.29
C PHE A 48 -28.38 -1.55 36.91
N THR A 49 -29.16 -0.65 36.29
CA THR A 49 -28.63 0.63 35.75
C THR A 49 -28.66 1.77 36.77
N ILE A 50 -29.38 1.62 37.90
CA ILE A 50 -29.53 2.68 38.91
C ILE A 50 -28.51 2.57 40.06
N SER A 51 -27.83 1.44 40.22
CA SER A 51 -26.88 1.21 41.34
C SER A 51 -25.43 1.62 41.07
N ILE A 52 -25.09 2.13 39.88
CA ILE A 52 -23.71 2.55 39.54
C ILE A 52 -23.47 4.06 39.81
N PHE A 53 -24.52 4.82 40.14
CA PHE A 53 -24.42 6.29 40.27
C PHE A 53 -24.21 6.86 41.68
N THR A 54 -23.99 6.05 42.73
CA THR A 54 -23.93 6.56 44.12
C THR A 54 -22.64 6.34 44.91
N PHE A 55 -21.54 5.86 44.32
CA PHE A 55 -20.26 5.76 45.04
C PHE A 55 -19.03 6.12 44.20
N PHE A 56 -18.79 7.41 43.96
CA PHE A 56 -17.45 7.95 43.70
C PHE A 56 -17.27 9.30 44.41
N PRO A 57 -16.23 9.50 45.23
CA PRO A 57 -15.96 10.78 45.89
C PRO A 57 -15.42 11.83 44.89
N PRO A 58 -15.51 13.14 45.19
CA PRO A 58 -15.27 14.19 44.19
C PRO A 58 -13.79 14.34 43.82
N LYS A 59 -13.55 14.45 42.51
CA LYS A 59 -12.25 14.70 41.86
C LYS A 59 -11.68 16.07 42.25
N ARG A 60 -10.37 16.13 42.59
CA ARG A 60 -9.56 17.35 42.45
C ARG A 60 -9.49 17.73 40.97
N ARG A 61 -9.84 18.97 40.64
CA ARG A 61 -9.62 19.58 39.32
C ARG A 61 -8.11 19.69 39.06
N VAL A 62 -7.59 18.92 38.10
CA VAL A 62 -6.35 19.26 37.41
C VAL A 62 -6.75 19.97 36.13
N GLN A 63 -6.29 21.21 35.99
CA GLN A 63 -6.58 22.09 34.87
C GLN A 63 -5.63 21.71 33.73
N PHE A 64 -6.15 21.02 32.70
CA PHE A 64 -5.39 20.80 31.47
C PHE A 64 -5.42 22.08 30.63
N THR A 65 -4.26 22.70 30.44
CA THR A 65 -4.04 23.70 29.40
C THR A 65 -3.87 22.97 28.06
N PRO A 66 -4.72 23.23 27.05
CA PRO A 66 -4.49 22.68 25.72
C PRO A 66 -3.31 23.41 25.10
N VAL A 67 -2.27 22.66 24.74
CA VAL A 67 -1.19 23.18 23.88
C VAL A 67 -1.73 23.13 22.45
N THR A 68 -2.21 24.26 21.95
CA THR A 68 -2.48 24.46 20.52
C THR A 68 -1.15 24.50 19.78
N MET A 69 -0.87 23.46 18.98
CA MET A 69 0.16 23.52 17.95
C MET A 69 -0.40 24.25 16.74
N ASP A 70 0.12 25.45 16.46
CA ASP A 70 -0.14 26.15 15.21
C ASP A 70 0.57 25.42 14.06
N ILE A 71 -0.22 24.71 13.24
CA ILE A 71 0.26 24.06 12.02
C ILE A 71 0.07 25.04 10.86
N PRO A 72 1.07 25.26 9.99
CA PRO A 72 0.89 26.08 8.79
C PRO A 72 -0.27 25.55 7.95
N GLN A 73 -1.25 26.42 7.64
CA GLN A 73 -2.34 26.06 6.74
C GLN A 73 -1.77 25.75 5.35
N MET A 74 -2.12 24.59 4.81
CA MET A 74 -1.84 24.23 3.42
C MET A 74 -2.59 25.24 2.52
N GLN A 75 -1.87 26.20 1.94
CA GLN A 75 -2.49 27.24 1.12
C GLN A 75 -3.13 26.60 -0.12
N SER A 76 -4.43 26.80 -0.29
CA SER A 76 -5.14 26.42 -1.51
C SER A 76 -4.74 27.36 -2.66
N PRO A 77 -4.48 26.82 -3.87
CA PRO A 77 -4.38 27.65 -5.07
C PRO A 77 -5.63 28.51 -5.27
N LYS A 78 -5.44 29.76 -5.72
CA LYS A 78 -6.50 30.77 -5.91
C LYS A 78 -7.32 30.61 -7.20
N ASP A 79 -7.24 29.45 -7.86
CA ASP A 79 -8.00 29.17 -9.08
C ASP A 79 -9.09 28.13 -8.80
N GLY A 80 -10.27 28.30 -9.40
CA GLY A 80 -11.53 27.63 -9.06
C GLY A 80 -11.63 26.10 -9.26
N TYR A 81 -10.57 25.35 -9.02
CA TYR A 81 -10.57 23.90 -8.84
C TYR A 81 -9.38 23.51 -7.96
N THR A 82 -9.60 23.37 -6.65
CA THR A 82 -8.57 22.88 -5.71
C THR A 82 -8.58 21.35 -5.73
N PRO A 83 -7.47 20.67 -6.06
CA PRO A 83 -7.37 19.23 -5.89
C PRO A 83 -7.74 18.83 -4.45
N SER A 84 -8.34 17.65 -4.26
CA SER A 84 -8.68 17.22 -2.89
C SER A 84 -7.43 17.20 -2.02
N ASN A 85 -7.55 17.59 -0.75
CA ASN A 85 -6.42 17.61 0.18
C ASN A 85 -5.67 16.25 0.23
N TYR A 86 -6.38 15.14 -0.03
CA TYR A 86 -5.84 13.79 -0.11
C TYR A 86 -4.88 13.59 -1.31
N ARG A 87 -5.19 14.13 -2.49
CA ARG A 87 -4.28 14.03 -3.65
C ARG A 87 -2.96 14.76 -3.40
N HIS A 88 -3.04 15.95 -2.83
CA HIS A 88 -1.84 16.70 -2.43
C HIS A 88 -1.05 15.96 -1.35
N LEU A 89 -1.72 15.42 -0.32
CA LEU A 89 -1.05 14.66 0.72
C LEU A 89 -0.37 13.41 0.15
N TYR A 90 -1.06 12.64 -0.69
CA TYR A 90 -0.47 11.49 -1.40
C TYR A 90 0.78 11.89 -2.17
N HIS A 91 0.71 12.95 -2.98
CA HIS A 91 1.86 13.43 -3.75
C HIS A 91 3.03 13.83 -2.85
N HIS A 92 2.77 14.53 -1.74
CA HIS A 92 3.80 14.89 -0.78
C HIS A 92 4.41 13.65 -0.10
N LEU A 93 3.60 12.66 0.26
CA LEU A 93 4.06 11.42 0.91
C LEU A 93 4.86 10.50 -0.02
N GLN A 94 4.59 10.51 -1.32
CA GLN A 94 5.46 9.87 -2.32
C GLN A 94 6.78 10.62 -2.54
N ASN A 95 6.85 11.89 -2.12
CA ASN A 95 8.01 12.76 -2.29
C ASN A 95 8.49 13.32 -0.95
N PRO A 96 8.85 12.45 0.02
CA PRO A 96 9.17 12.87 1.37
C PRO A 96 10.41 13.79 1.43
N GLU A 97 11.39 13.61 0.52
CA GLU A 97 12.58 14.46 0.44
C GLU A 97 12.24 15.93 0.16
N SER A 98 11.27 16.18 -0.72
CA SER A 98 10.84 17.54 -1.09
C SER A 98 9.75 18.08 -0.16
N HIS A 99 9.11 17.22 0.63
CA HIS A 99 7.99 17.57 1.50
C HIS A 99 8.10 16.93 2.90
N PRO A 100 9.18 17.16 3.67
CA PRO A 100 9.40 16.50 4.96
C PRO A 100 8.28 16.80 5.99
N ALA A 101 7.65 17.96 5.89
CA ALA A 101 6.50 18.33 6.73
C ALA A 101 5.27 17.41 6.53
N ALA A 102 5.18 16.68 5.42
CA ALA A 102 4.10 15.74 5.14
C ALA A 102 4.04 14.60 6.19
N LYS A 103 5.17 14.26 6.83
CA LYS A 103 5.25 13.27 7.92
C LYS A 103 4.28 13.61 9.07
N LEU A 104 4.16 14.88 9.45
CA LEU A 104 3.23 15.30 10.51
C LEU A 104 1.76 15.13 10.11
N HIS A 105 1.44 15.42 8.84
CA HIS A 105 0.11 15.23 8.30
C HIS A 105 -0.25 13.74 8.17
N ALA A 106 0.69 12.91 7.73
CA ALA A 106 0.57 11.45 7.69
C ALA A 106 0.25 10.89 9.08
N TRP A 107 1.03 11.26 10.10
CA TRP A 107 0.81 10.80 11.47
C TRP A 107 -0.62 11.11 11.93
N LYS A 108 -1.05 12.37 11.77
CA LYS A 108 -2.41 12.79 12.15
C LYS A 108 -3.49 12.01 11.40
N HIS A 109 -3.37 11.85 10.08
CA HIS A 109 -4.34 11.13 9.28
C HIS A 109 -4.41 9.65 9.65
N LEU A 110 -3.26 9.00 9.86
CA LEU A 110 -3.20 7.59 10.21
C LEU A 110 -3.96 7.30 11.52
N HIS A 111 -3.83 8.15 12.53
CA HIS A 111 -4.62 8.07 13.76
C HIS A 111 -6.13 8.18 13.52
N GLN A 112 -6.55 9.11 12.66
CA GLN A 112 -7.97 9.29 12.31
C GLN A 112 -8.51 8.05 11.58
N LEU A 113 -7.68 7.42 10.75
CA LEU A 113 -8.03 6.18 10.05
C LEU A 113 -8.19 5.01 11.02
N PHE A 114 -7.24 4.83 11.93
CA PHE A 114 -7.37 3.83 13.00
C PHE A 114 -8.64 4.02 13.82
N ASP A 115 -8.98 5.26 14.16
CA ASP A 115 -10.22 5.57 14.89
C ASP A 115 -11.46 5.11 14.11
N ILE A 116 -11.55 5.46 12.81
CA ILE A 116 -12.69 5.11 11.95
C ILE A 116 -12.81 3.60 11.76
N THR A 117 -11.73 2.94 11.33
CA THR A 117 -11.80 1.53 10.95
C THR A 117 -12.08 0.65 12.17
N LEU A 118 -11.49 0.99 13.31
CA LEU A 118 -11.73 0.27 14.56
C LEU A 118 -13.13 0.51 15.10
N SER A 119 -13.64 1.75 15.03
CA SER A 119 -15.04 2.06 15.38
C SER A 119 -16.00 1.21 14.55
N LYS A 120 -15.80 1.17 13.22
CA LYS A 120 -16.60 0.33 12.31
C LYS A 120 -16.49 -1.16 12.66
N ALA A 121 -15.28 -1.66 12.93
CA ALA A 121 -15.07 -3.06 13.31
C ALA A 121 -15.73 -3.44 14.65
N LEU A 122 -15.75 -2.52 15.62
CA LEU A 122 -16.40 -2.72 16.92
C LEU A 122 -17.93 -2.78 16.81
N PHE A 123 -18.52 -2.05 15.86
CA PHE A 123 -19.96 -2.06 15.59
C PHE A 123 -20.39 -3.07 14.51
N SER A 124 -19.44 -3.84 13.97
CA SER A 124 -19.73 -4.86 12.95
C SER A 124 -20.62 -5.97 13.51
N SER A 125 -21.65 -6.35 12.76
CA SER A 125 -22.47 -7.54 13.05
C SER A 125 -21.81 -8.85 12.62
N SER A 126 -20.85 -8.78 11.70
CA SER A 126 -20.05 -9.92 11.26
C SER A 126 -18.80 -10.07 12.13
N PRO A 127 -18.36 -11.32 12.42
CA PRO A 127 -17.12 -11.56 13.14
C PRO A 127 -15.92 -10.89 12.46
N THR A 128 -15.14 -10.16 13.25
CA THR A 128 -13.86 -9.55 12.83
C THR A 128 -12.73 -10.16 13.68
N ILE A 129 -11.49 -9.76 13.44
CA ILE A 129 -10.37 -10.20 14.31
C ILE A 129 -10.59 -9.82 15.79
N LEU A 130 -11.45 -8.82 16.06
CA LEU A 130 -11.83 -8.41 17.42
C LEU A 130 -12.61 -9.48 18.18
N SER A 131 -13.15 -10.49 17.47
CA SER A 131 -13.79 -11.67 18.09
C SER A 131 -12.79 -12.57 18.84
N ILE A 132 -11.48 -12.31 18.73
CA ILE A 132 -10.41 -12.96 19.49
C ILE A 132 -9.91 -11.97 20.55
N PRO A 133 -10.55 -11.85 21.73
CA PRO A 133 -10.21 -10.82 22.71
C PRO A 133 -8.85 -11.01 23.37
N LYS A 134 -8.33 -12.24 23.38
CA LYS A 134 -7.01 -12.61 23.90
C LYS A 134 -6.27 -13.38 22.84
N TYR A 135 -4.97 -13.11 22.70
CA TYR A 135 -4.15 -13.80 21.73
C TYR A 135 -4.22 -15.31 21.96
N SER A 136 -4.43 -16.03 20.86
CA SER A 136 -4.36 -17.48 20.80
C SER A 136 -3.97 -17.82 19.37
N ARG A 137 -2.82 -18.46 19.22
CA ARG A 137 -2.34 -18.92 17.91
C ARG A 137 -3.42 -19.75 17.20
N ILE A 138 -4.05 -20.68 17.93
CA ILE A 138 -5.07 -21.57 17.39
C ILE A 138 -6.27 -20.76 16.90
N ASN A 139 -6.80 -19.84 17.72
CA ASN A 139 -7.97 -19.06 17.34
C ASN A 139 -7.66 -18.12 16.16
N LEU A 140 -6.45 -17.56 16.09
CA LEU A 140 -6.01 -16.72 14.97
C LEU A 140 -5.92 -17.53 13.68
N THR A 141 -5.26 -18.69 13.71
CA THR A 141 -5.17 -19.59 12.55
C THR A 141 -6.56 -20.05 12.09
N ASP A 142 -7.44 -20.43 13.02
CA ASP A 142 -8.82 -20.84 12.71
C ASP A 142 -9.64 -19.69 12.11
N PHE A 143 -9.46 -18.47 12.60
CA PHE A 143 -10.11 -17.27 12.07
C PHE A 143 -9.68 -17.00 10.63
N LEU A 144 -8.37 -17.01 10.35
CA LEU A 144 -7.83 -16.79 8.99
C LEU A 144 -8.27 -17.90 8.03
N SER A 145 -8.19 -19.16 8.45
CA SER A 145 -8.67 -20.31 7.67
C SER A 145 -10.18 -20.22 7.40
N THR A 146 -10.96 -19.65 8.33
CA THR A 146 -12.39 -19.40 8.12
C THR A 146 -12.64 -18.29 7.12
N ALA A 147 -11.89 -17.19 7.20
CA ALA A 147 -11.98 -16.10 6.24
C ALA A 147 -11.66 -16.59 4.81
N GLU A 148 -10.57 -17.34 4.63
CA GLU A 148 -10.20 -17.92 3.34
C GLU A 148 -11.30 -18.84 2.77
N ARG A 149 -11.83 -19.78 3.58
CA ARG A 149 -12.94 -20.65 3.16
C ARG A 149 -14.18 -19.86 2.75
N ASN A 150 -14.49 -18.76 3.43
CA ASN A 150 -15.61 -17.90 3.08
C ASN A 150 -15.37 -17.22 1.72
N THR A 151 -14.17 -16.68 1.48
CA THR A 151 -13.77 -16.13 0.18
C THR A 151 -13.90 -17.17 -0.94
N LEU A 152 -13.39 -18.39 -0.74
CA LEU A 152 -13.49 -19.46 -1.74
C LEU A 152 -14.94 -19.91 -2.00
N THR A 153 -15.79 -19.89 -0.97
CA THR A 153 -17.23 -20.18 -1.10
C THR A 153 -17.94 -19.10 -1.92
N GLN A 154 -17.62 -17.83 -1.66
CA GLN A 154 -18.15 -16.70 -2.44
C GLN A 154 -17.66 -16.74 -3.89
N TRP A 155 -16.39 -17.06 -4.11
CA TRP A 155 -15.80 -17.26 -5.43
C TRP A 155 -16.50 -18.37 -6.21
N THR A 156 -16.73 -19.52 -5.58
CA THR A 156 -17.47 -20.64 -6.20
C THR A 156 -18.90 -20.22 -6.56
N SER A 157 -19.55 -19.44 -5.69
CA SER A 157 -20.89 -18.90 -5.93
C SER A 157 -20.91 -17.92 -7.11
N TYR A 158 -19.90 -17.06 -7.22
CA TYR A 158 -19.69 -16.17 -8.35
C TYR A 158 -19.52 -16.96 -9.65
N LEU A 159 -18.61 -17.95 -9.69
CA LEU A 159 -18.40 -18.79 -10.86
C LEU A 159 -19.68 -19.53 -11.30
N SER A 160 -20.49 -20.00 -10.35
CA SER A 160 -21.78 -20.62 -10.65
C SER A 160 -22.73 -19.63 -11.36
N ARG A 161 -22.84 -18.40 -10.87
CA ARG A 161 -23.62 -17.33 -11.52
C ARG A 161 -23.10 -17.02 -12.92
N ARG A 162 -21.78 -16.93 -13.09
CA ARG A 162 -21.13 -16.70 -14.40
C ARG A 162 -21.44 -17.83 -15.39
N SER A 163 -21.29 -19.08 -14.96
CA SER A 163 -21.59 -20.26 -15.80
C SER A 163 -23.06 -20.37 -16.22
N SER A 164 -23.96 -19.79 -15.43
CA SER A 164 -25.41 -19.73 -15.69
C SER A 164 -25.82 -18.54 -16.58
N GLY A 165 -24.86 -17.82 -17.16
CA GLY A 165 -25.13 -16.65 -18.03
C GLY A 165 -25.33 -15.34 -17.28
N GLY A 166 -24.86 -15.24 -16.02
CA GLY A 166 -24.79 -13.97 -15.29
C GLY A 166 -23.98 -12.91 -16.04
N LYS A 167 -24.07 -11.65 -15.63
CA LYS A 167 -23.24 -10.54 -16.15
C LYS A 167 -21.97 -10.36 -15.30
N PRO A 168 -20.93 -9.66 -15.79
CA PRO A 168 -19.80 -9.25 -14.94
C PRO A 168 -20.29 -8.42 -13.75
N GLU A 169 -19.65 -8.58 -12.59
CA GLU A 169 -20.03 -7.94 -11.32
C GLU A 169 -19.10 -6.77 -10.96
N MET A 170 -17.85 -6.72 -11.47
CA MET A 170 -16.91 -5.61 -11.21
C MET A 170 -16.50 -4.83 -12.45
N ILE A 171 -16.11 -5.50 -13.53
CA ILE A 171 -15.51 -4.95 -14.73
C ILE A 171 -16.36 -5.34 -15.94
N LEU A 172 -17.23 -4.41 -16.34
CA LEU A 172 -18.29 -4.66 -17.32
C LEU A 172 -17.79 -4.83 -18.76
N ASN A 173 -16.82 -4.02 -19.17
CA ASN A 173 -16.23 -3.99 -20.51
C ASN A 173 -14.88 -3.26 -20.48
N ARG A 174 -14.18 -3.23 -21.62
CA ARG A 174 -12.84 -2.61 -21.74
C ARG A 174 -12.80 -1.13 -21.36
N SER A 175 -13.84 -0.36 -21.69
CA SER A 175 -13.91 1.06 -21.31
C SER A 175 -14.10 1.21 -19.80
N HIS A 176 -14.96 0.38 -19.20
CA HIS A 176 -15.10 0.34 -17.74
C HIS A 176 -13.80 -0.07 -17.06
N ALA A 177 -13.08 -1.04 -17.62
CA ALA A 177 -11.78 -1.48 -17.10
C ALA A 177 -10.77 -0.32 -17.06
N SER A 178 -10.69 0.47 -18.14
CA SER A 178 -9.82 1.67 -18.18
C SER A 178 -10.17 2.65 -17.06
N HIS A 179 -11.46 2.93 -16.86
CA HIS A 179 -11.91 3.82 -15.80
C HIS A 179 -11.64 3.27 -14.39
N PHE A 180 -12.04 2.02 -14.15
CA PHE A 180 -11.89 1.32 -12.86
C PHE A 180 -10.42 1.23 -12.42
N LEU A 181 -9.53 0.78 -13.31
CA LEU A 181 -8.11 0.61 -13.00
C LEU A 181 -7.44 1.97 -12.73
N ARG A 182 -7.82 3.01 -13.46
CA ARG A 182 -7.33 4.38 -13.20
C ARG A 182 -7.74 4.93 -11.84
N LEU A 183 -8.94 4.61 -11.36
CA LEU A 183 -9.39 4.99 -10.03
C LEU A 183 -8.72 4.17 -8.91
N ALA A 184 -8.36 2.91 -9.18
CA ALA A 184 -7.63 2.06 -8.23
C ALA A 184 -6.12 2.41 -8.15
N ALA A 185 -5.55 2.98 -9.21
CA ALA A 185 -4.11 3.25 -9.36
C ALA A 185 -3.40 3.86 -8.15
N PRO A 186 -3.97 4.84 -7.39
CA PRO A 186 -3.28 5.42 -6.24
C PRO A 186 -2.83 4.38 -5.22
N ALA A 187 -3.69 3.40 -4.90
CA ALA A 187 -3.39 2.32 -3.96
C ALA A 187 -2.44 1.29 -4.57
N LYS A 188 -2.59 0.99 -5.86
CA LYS A 188 -1.78 -0.01 -6.58
C LYS A 188 -0.35 0.45 -6.83
N TYR A 189 -0.12 1.75 -6.92
CA TYR A 189 1.22 2.33 -7.07
C TYR A 189 2.02 2.43 -5.77
N VAL A 190 1.41 2.14 -4.62
CA VAL A 190 2.10 2.16 -3.32
C VAL A 190 2.16 0.77 -2.67
N ASP A 191 1.99 -0.28 -3.48
CA ASP A 191 2.01 -1.65 -2.99
C ASP A 191 3.30 -1.99 -2.25
N GLY A 192 3.19 -2.77 -1.18
CA GLY A 192 4.26 -3.13 -0.25
C GLY A 192 4.81 -1.99 0.62
N VAL A 193 4.54 -0.71 0.32
CA VAL A 193 5.30 0.42 0.92
C VAL A 193 5.18 0.52 2.45
N TRP A 194 4.12 -0.02 3.06
CA TRP A 194 3.94 -0.02 4.51
C TRP A 194 5.03 -0.80 5.26
N LEU A 195 5.75 -1.68 4.56
CA LEU A 195 6.87 -2.46 5.08
C LEU A 195 8.24 -1.78 4.87
N SER A 196 8.31 -0.74 4.03
CA SER A 196 9.57 -0.10 3.60
C SER A 196 10.37 0.58 4.73
N GLY A 197 9.72 0.83 5.87
CA GLY A 197 10.37 1.35 7.08
C GLY A 197 11.05 0.28 7.93
N LEU A 198 10.70 -0.99 7.74
CA LEU A 198 11.14 -2.09 8.59
C LEU A 198 12.55 -2.56 8.24
N HIS A 199 13.18 -3.28 9.17
CA HIS A 199 14.46 -3.97 9.00
C HIS A 199 15.68 -3.08 8.68
N ARG A 200 15.56 -1.76 8.91
CA ARG A 200 16.67 -0.79 8.80
C ARG A 200 17.79 -1.07 9.80
N SER A 201 18.94 -0.39 9.62
CA SER A 201 20.14 -0.55 10.45
C SER A 201 19.89 -0.32 11.94
N ASN A 202 18.92 0.54 12.29
CA ASN A 202 18.56 0.86 13.67
C ASN A 202 17.48 -0.07 14.27
N THR A 203 17.07 -1.13 13.57
CA THR A 203 16.10 -2.10 14.08
C THR A 203 16.72 -2.86 15.26
N PRO A 204 16.05 -2.91 16.43
CA PRO A 204 16.53 -3.69 17.58
C PRO A 204 16.77 -5.15 17.20
N LEU A 205 17.90 -5.72 17.63
CA LEU A 205 18.32 -7.05 17.21
C LEU A 205 17.31 -8.15 17.51
N ASN A 206 16.63 -8.09 18.65
CA ASN A 206 15.60 -9.05 19.03
C ASN A 206 14.38 -9.00 18.10
N LEU A 207 14.18 -7.89 17.37
CA LEU A 207 13.10 -7.70 16.40
C LEU A 207 13.55 -7.95 14.96
N ARG A 208 14.85 -8.12 14.70
CA ARG A 208 15.37 -8.37 13.35
C ARG A 208 14.85 -9.67 12.72
N PRO A 209 14.72 -10.81 13.45
CA PRO A 209 14.10 -12.01 12.89
C PRO A 209 12.66 -11.78 12.41
N ILE A 210 11.88 -10.97 13.12
CA ILE A 210 10.49 -10.64 12.79
C ILE A 210 10.42 -9.70 11.58
N THR A 211 11.18 -8.59 11.64
CA THR A 211 11.19 -7.59 10.58
C THR A 211 11.81 -8.11 9.29
N ARG A 212 12.70 -9.11 9.35
CA ARG A 212 13.24 -9.81 8.17
C ARG A 212 12.13 -10.49 7.37
N ILE A 213 11.18 -11.16 8.04
CA ILE A 213 10.05 -11.83 7.37
C ILE A 213 9.23 -10.80 6.60
N ALA A 214 8.89 -9.69 7.25
CA ALA A 214 8.17 -8.59 6.63
C ALA A 214 8.96 -7.94 5.48
N TRP A 215 10.28 -7.80 5.62
CA TRP A 215 11.12 -7.27 4.55
C TRP A 215 11.24 -8.23 3.36
N GLN A 216 11.20 -9.55 3.58
CA GLN A 216 11.15 -10.53 2.49
C GLN A 216 9.86 -10.38 1.67
N ILE A 217 8.70 -10.20 2.33
CA ILE A 217 7.42 -9.89 1.64
C ILE A 217 7.58 -8.62 0.80
N LEU A 218 8.10 -7.53 1.39
CA LEU A 218 8.37 -6.29 0.65
C LEU A 218 9.25 -6.52 -0.60
N SER A 219 10.28 -7.36 -0.46
CA SER A 219 11.17 -7.65 -1.58
C SER A 219 10.43 -8.35 -2.72
N GLU A 220 9.56 -9.31 -2.41
CA GLU A 220 8.74 -10.02 -3.40
C GLU A 220 7.75 -9.07 -4.10
N GLU A 221 7.07 -8.20 -3.34
CA GLU A 221 6.20 -7.14 -3.88
C GLU A 221 6.93 -6.21 -4.84
N LEU A 222 8.19 -5.91 -4.53
CA LEU A 222 9.06 -5.11 -5.37
C LEU A 222 9.74 -5.91 -6.50
N GLY A 223 9.47 -7.21 -6.63
CA GLY A 223 9.93 -8.06 -7.72
C GLY A 223 11.29 -8.73 -7.50
N ASP A 224 11.82 -8.75 -6.28
CA ASP A 224 13.11 -9.36 -5.91
C ASP A 224 14.31 -8.92 -6.76
N GLY A 225 14.24 -7.72 -7.34
CA GLY A 225 15.27 -7.18 -8.24
C GLY A 225 15.06 -7.49 -9.72
N ASP A 226 13.91 -8.04 -10.11
CA ASP A 226 13.44 -8.17 -11.48
C ASP A 226 12.29 -7.19 -11.74
N LEU A 227 12.53 -6.20 -12.60
CA LEU A 227 11.54 -5.16 -12.92
C LEU A 227 10.26 -5.75 -13.53
N ALA A 228 10.37 -6.86 -14.27
CA ALA A 228 9.21 -7.51 -14.88
C ALA A 228 8.30 -8.18 -13.84
N ARG A 229 8.78 -8.39 -12.62
CA ARG A 229 8.04 -8.96 -11.49
C ARG A 229 7.59 -7.90 -10.48
N ASN A 230 8.10 -6.68 -10.57
CA ASN A 230 7.72 -5.59 -9.68
C ASN A 230 6.23 -5.22 -9.85
N HIS A 231 5.46 -5.26 -8.76
CA HIS A 231 4.01 -5.11 -8.82
C HIS A 231 3.56 -3.75 -9.38
N VAL A 232 4.21 -2.66 -8.95
CA VAL A 232 3.93 -1.30 -9.42
C VAL A 232 4.23 -1.18 -10.92
N TYR A 233 5.35 -1.73 -11.38
CA TYR A 233 5.69 -1.76 -12.80
C TYR A 233 4.67 -2.57 -13.61
N VAL A 234 4.34 -3.80 -13.18
CA VAL A 234 3.33 -4.67 -13.83
C VAL A 234 1.99 -3.94 -13.94
N TYR A 235 1.54 -3.26 -12.89
CA TYR A 235 0.30 -2.48 -12.92
C TYR A 235 0.37 -1.30 -13.90
N SER A 236 1.51 -0.59 -13.95
CA SER A 236 1.71 0.51 -14.91
C SER A 236 1.65 0.02 -16.37
N GLN A 237 2.18 -1.18 -16.64
CA GLN A 237 2.13 -1.79 -17.98
C GLN A 237 0.69 -2.13 -18.38
N LEU A 238 -0.13 -2.61 -17.44
CA LEU A 238 -1.56 -2.80 -17.64
C LEU A 238 -2.24 -1.48 -18.03
N LEU A 239 -1.98 -0.39 -17.30
CA LEU A 239 -2.57 0.93 -17.62
C LEU A 239 -2.12 1.46 -19.00
N LYS A 240 -0.83 1.35 -19.34
CA LYS A 240 -0.33 1.74 -20.67
C LYS A 240 -0.97 0.95 -21.80
N SER A 241 -1.22 -0.34 -21.58
CA SER A 241 -1.88 -1.19 -22.58
C SER A 241 -3.29 -0.69 -22.93
N LEU A 242 -3.97 -0.03 -21.99
CA LEU A 242 -5.28 0.57 -22.18
C LEU A 242 -5.19 1.87 -23.02
N ASP A 243 -4.11 2.65 -22.87
CA ASP A 243 -3.87 3.89 -23.64
C ASP A 243 -3.48 3.64 -25.10
N HIS A 244 -2.75 2.57 -25.38
CA HIS A 244 -2.46 2.22 -26.76
C HIS A 244 -3.71 1.76 -27.52
N MET A 245 -4.67 1.12 -26.83
CA MET A 245 -5.93 0.72 -27.45
C MET A 245 -6.88 1.88 -27.72
N THR A 246 -6.92 2.91 -26.85
CA THR A 246 -7.74 4.11 -27.10
C THR A 246 -7.22 4.87 -28.33
N ASN A 247 -5.91 4.91 -28.55
CA ASN A 247 -5.29 5.58 -29.70
C ASN A 247 -5.38 4.76 -31.02
N LEU A 248 -5.31 3.43 -30.96
CA LEU A 248 -5.49 2.58 -32.15
C LEU A 248 -6.91 2.65 -32.73
N ASN A 249 -7.93 2.84 -31.88
CA ASN A 249 -9.31 3.02 -32.33
C ASN A 249 -9.59 4.41 -32.93
N ILE A 250 -8.69 5.39 -32.74
CA ILE A 250 -8.79 6.73 -33.35
C ILE A 250 -8.12 6.77 -34.74
N ASN A 251 -7.13 5.90 -34.98
CA ASN A 251 -6.33 5.92 -36.21
C ASN A 251 -6.83 4.97 -37.33
N THR A 252 -7.93 4.23 -37.12
CA THR A 252 -8.50 3.35 -38.15
C THR A 252 -9.42 4.04 -39.16
N THR A 253 -9.55 5.39 -39.12
CA THR A 253 -10.25 6.18 -40.15
C THR A 253 -9.40 7.28 -40.81
N GLY A 254 -8.09 7.31 -40.61
CA GLY A 254 -7.18 8.29 -41.22
C GLY A 254 -5.95 7.64 -41.82
N THR A 255 -5.65 7.98 -43.08
CA THR A 255 -4.52 7.52 -43.90
C THR A 255 -3.20 7.33 -43.13
N ALA A 256 -2.60 6.16 -43.36
CA ALA A 256 -1.29 5.75 -42.85
C ALA A 256 -0.21 6.82 -43.04
N ASN A 257 0.42 7.22 -41.94
CA ASN A 257 1.75 7.81 -41.95
C ASN A 257 2.65 6.94 -41.07
N ASN A 258 3.44 6.11 -41.75
CA ASN A 258 4.53 5.33 -41.16
C ASN A 258 5.61 6.29 -40.68
N ASN A 259 5.83 6.35 -39.37
CA ASN A 259 7.11 6.73 -38.77
C ASN A 259 7.31 5.89 -37.50
N ASN A 260 7.70 4.63 -37.70
CA ASN A 260 8.24 3.77 -36.65
C ASN A 260 9.71 4.15 -36.42
N ASN A 261 9.97 4.90 -35.35
CA ASN A 261 11.29 4.92 -34.70
C ASN A 261 11.16 4.24 -33.34
N ASN A 262 11.23 2.91 -33.33
CA ASN A 262 11.50 2.15 -32.11
C ASN A 262 13.01 2.18 -31.88
N ASN A 263 13.50 3.01 -30.96
CA ASN A 263 14.88 2.95 -30.46
C ASN A 263 15.08 3.64 -29.09
N ASP A 264 14.12 3.51 -28.17
CA ASP A 264 14.22 4.11 -26.81
C ASP A 264 14.61 3.08 -25.73
N ASN A 265 15.64 2.26 -26.00
CA ASN A 265 16.20 1.33 -25.01
C ASN A 265 17.49 1.85 -24.34
N ASN A 266 17.78 3.17 -24.38
CA ASN A 266 19.05 3.71 -23.88
C ASN A 266 18.92 5.02 -23.07
N THR A 267 17.87 5.15 -22.25
CA THR A 267 17.79 6.21 -21.21
C THR A 267 18.13 5.64 -19.83
N ALA A 268 19.19 4.86 -19.72
CA ALA A 268 19.81 4.59 -18.42
C ALA A 268 20.53 5.86 -17.96
N GLY A 269 19.98 6.55 -16.96
CA GLY A 269 20.72 7.56 -16.20
C GLY A 269 20.23 9.01 -16.23
N VAL A 270 19.03 9.32 -16.72
CA VAL A 270 18.45 10.67 -16.54
C VAL A 270 17.53 10.69 -15.32
N PRO A 271 17.85 11.43 -14.24
CA PRO A 271 16.92 11.64 -13.13
C PRO A 271 15.65 12.34 -13.65
N GLY A 272 14.50 11.69 -13.53
CA GLY A 272 13.19 12.30 -13.80
C GLY A 272 12.49 11.94 -15.12
N ALA A 273 13.05 11.08 -15.99
CA ALA A 273 12.29 10.53 -17.12
C ALA A 273 11.26 9.49 -16.64
N ASP A 274 11.63 8.68 -15.64
CA ASP A 274 10.79 7.63 -15.09
C ASP A 274 9.69 8.13 -14.14
N SER A 275 9.78 9.36 -13.64
CA SER A 275 8.76 9.92 -12.74
C SER A 275 7.46 10.31 -13.45
N GLN A 276 7.50 10.54 -14.77
CA GLN A 276 6.28 10.80 -15.57
C GLN A 276 5.44 9.54 -15.77
N LEU A 277 6.05 8.36 -15.70
CA LEU A 277 5.38 7.07 -15.93
C LEU A 277 4.34 6.72 -14.87
N PHE A 278 4.53 7.21 -13.64
CA PHE A 278 3.70 6.88 -12.48
C PHE A 278 2.90 8.08 -11.96
N PHE A 279 2.94 9.23 -12.66
CA PHE A 279 2.17 10.41 -12.29
C PHE A 279 0.69 10.24 -12.63
N ILE A 280 -0.16 10.16 -11.60
CA ILE A 280 -1.62 10.15 -11.75
C ILE A 280 -2.10 11.60 -11.86
N ASP A 281 -2.22 12.10 -13.09
CA ASP A 281 -2.86 13.40 -13.35
C ASP A 281 -4.39 13.35 -13.17
N GLU A 282 -5.03 14.50 -13.00
CA GLU A 282 -6.50 14.66 -13.03
C GLU A 282 -7.12 14.12 -14.33
N SER A 283 -6.42 14.22 -15.46
CA SER A 283 -6.86 13.60 -16.72
C SER A 283 -6.87 12.07 -16.68
N GLN A 284 -5.98 11.48 -15.87
CA GLN A 284 -5.86 10.02 -15.68
C GLN A 284 -6.71 9.51 -14.52
N SER A 285 -7.13 10.35 -13.58
CA SER A 285 -8.08 10.03 -12.51
C SER A 285 -9.10 11.18 -12.37
N PRO A 286 -10.08 11.27 -13.29
CA PRO A 286 -11.03 12.38 -13.37
C PRO A 286 -12.09 12.39 -12.25
N GLY A 287 -11.91 11.54 -11.23
CA GLY A 287 -12.94 11.21 -10.28
C GLY A 287 -12.88 11.83 -8.88
N LYS A 288 -14.03 11.89 -8.21
CA LYS A 288 -14.15 12.34 -6.82
C LYS A 288 -14.07 11.19 -5.82
N ASP A 289 -13.92 9.94 -6.28
CA ASP A 289 -13.65 8.84 -5.37
C ASP A 289 -12.32 9.09 -4.64
N ILE A 290 -12.41 9.11 -3.31
CA ILE A 290 -11.28 9.34 -2.40
C ILE A 290 -10.79 8.04 -1.76
N ASN A 291 -11.48 6.91 -1.95
CA ASN A 291 -11.19 5.65 -1.24
C ASN A 291 -9.77 5.16 -1.52
N SER A 292 -9.41 4.98 -2.79
CA SER A 292 -8.07 4.53 -3.18
C SER A 292 -6.97 5.50 -2.72
N TRP A 293 -7.26 6.80 -2.69
CA TRP A 293 -6.33 7.81 -2.18
C TRP A 293 -6.12 7.70 -0.68
N ILE A 294 -7.21 7.52 0.09
CA ILE A 294 -7.16 7.32 1.54
C ILE A 294 -6.39 6.02 1.87
N ALA A 295 -6.70 4.93 1.17
CA ALA A 295 -5.99 3.66 1.34
C ALA A 295 -4.49 3.83 1.08
N ALA A 296 -4.12 4.52 -0.01
CA ALA A 296 -2.73 4.75 -0.35
C ALA A 296 -2.00 5.64 0.67
N ILE A 297 -2.67 6.68 1.19
CA ILE A 297 -2.12 7.52 2.27
C ILE A 297 -1.86 6.69 3.52
N ALA A 298 -2.76 5.77 3.88
CA ALA A 298 -2.58 4.86 5.01
C ALA A 298 -1.31 4.00 4.84
N GLN A 299 -1.17 3.37 3.67
CA GLN A 299 -0.02 2.52 3.32
C GLN A 299 1.30 3.30 3.38
N LEU A 300 1.36 4.49 2.75
CA LEU A 300 2.52 5.37 2.80
C LEU A 300 2.84 5.81 4.23
N SER A 301 1.82 6.17 5.01
CA SER A 301 2.01 6.64 6.39
C SER A 301 2.58 5.55 7.29
N LEU A 302 2.09 4.31 7.19
CA LEU A 302 2.60 3.17 7.97
C LEU A 302 4.11 2.97 7.76
N GLY A 303 4.58 3.03 6.52
CA GLY A 303 6.00 2.87 6.18
C GLY A 303 6.92 3.95 6.76
N MET A 304 6.37 5.10 7.21
CA MET A 304 7.14 6.19 7.81
C MET A 304 7.37 6.03 9.32
N PHE A 305 6.59 5.18 10.02
CA PHE A 305 6.64 5.05 11.48
C PHE A 305 6.82 3.59 11.96
N PRO A 306 7.85 2.89 11.45
CA PRO A 306 8.07 1.47 11.72
C PRO A 306 8.33 1.17 13.20
N GLN A 307 9.01 2.07 13.91
CA GLN A 307 9.39 1.86 15.31
C GLN A 307 8.18 2.04 16.23
N GLU A 308 7.38 3.07 15.95
CA GLU A 308 6.22 3.42 16.73
C GLU A 308 5.06 2.48 16.48
N LEU A 309 4.94 1.89 15.27
CA LEU A 309 3.77 1.15 14.80
C LEU A 309 4.03 -0.31 14.41
N LEU A 310 5.18 -0.91 14.75
CA LEU A 310 5.53 -2.29 14.34
C LEU A 310 4.36 -3.30 14.49
N PRO A 311 3.65 -3.40 15.64
CA PRO A 311 2.58 -4.38 15.79
C PRO A 311 1.38 -4.09 14.88
N ASP A 312 1.03 -2.81 14.73
CA ASP A 312 -0.03 -2.35 13.84
C ASP A 312 0.32 -2.61 12.37
N ILE A 313 1.59 -2.42 11.97
CA ILE A 313 2.08 -2.71 10.63
C ILE A 313 1.98 -4.21 10.34
N LEU A 314 2.39 -5.08 11.26
CA LEU A 314 2.27 -6.53 11.06
C LEU A 314 0.81 -6.99 11.03
N GLY A 315 -0.06 -6.37 11.82
CA GLY A 315 -1.50 -6.58 11.75
C GLY A 315 -2.10 -6.15 10.41
N PHE A 316 -1.72 -4.98 9.91
CA PHE A 316 -2.12 -4.49 8.60
C PHE A 316 -1.66 -5.44 7.50
N ASN A 317 -0.40 -5.88 7.55
CA ASN A 317 0.18 -6.84 6.62
C ASN A 317 -0.61 -8.15 6.62
N LEU A 318 -0.92 -8.71 7.79
CA LEU A 318 -1.66 -9.97 7.91
C LEU A 318 -3.04 -9.93 7.23
N ALA A 319 -3.72 -8.79 7.26
CA ALA A 319 -5.00 -8.61 6.57
C ALA A 319 -4.83 -8.34 5.07
N TYR A 320 -3.80 -7.58 4.69
CA TYR A 320 -3.59 -7.14 3.31
C TYR A 320 -3.13 -8.28 2.39
N GLU A 321 -2.26 -9.16 2.91
CA GLU A 321 -1.72 -10.32 2.18
C GLU A 321 -2.75 -11.47 2.00
N ALA A 322 -3.99 -11.29 2.46
CA ALA A 322 -5.05 -12.29 2.33
C ALA A 322 -5.78 -12.14 0.99
N VAL A 323 -5.95 -13.25 0.27
CA VAL A 323 -6.72 -13.26 -1.00
C VAL A 323 -8.15 -12.78 -0.77
N THR A 324 -8.57 -11.80 -1.57
CA THR A 324 -9.94 -11.24 -1.54
C THR A 324 -10.79 -11.76 -2.71
N LEU A 325 -12.12 -11.72 -2.54
CA LEU A 325 -13.05 -12.06 -3.61
C LEU A 325 -12.87 -11.11 -4.80
N GLU A 326 -12.68 -9.83 -4.51
CA GLU A 326 -12.49 -8.76 -5.48
C GLU A 326 -11.28 -9.02 -6.37
N THR A 327 -10.15 -9.46 -5.80
CA THR A 327 -8.95 -9.83 -6.57
C THR A 327 -9.25 -10.98 -7.53
N LEU A 328 -9.93 -12.04 -7.07
CA LEU A 328 -10.30 -13.20 -7.89
C LEU A 328 -11.24 -12.81 -9.04
N VAL A 329 -12.26 -11.99 -8.75
CA VAL A 329 -13.23 -11.51 -9.74
C VAL A 329 -12.56 -10.59 -10.77
N CYS A 330 -11.71 -9.65 -10.33
CA CYS A 330 -10.97 -8.77 -11.24
C CYS A 330 -10.06 -9.58 -12.18
N ALA A 331 -9.29 -10.54 -11.66
CA ALA A 331 -8.42 -11.39 -12.47
C ALA A 331 -9.21 -12.19 -13.53
N HIS A 332 -10.40 -12.67 -13.17
CA HIS A 332 -11.28 -13.40 -14.06
C HIS A 332 -11.88 -12.52 -15.16
N GLU A 333 -12.47 -11.38 -14.81
CA GLU A 333 -13.17 -10.52 -15.75
C GLU A 333 -12.21 -9.78 -16.69
N LEU A 334 -11.02 -9.38 -16.23
CA LEU A 334 -9.98 -8.83 -17.11
C LEU A 334 -9.58 -9.85 -18.18
N ARG A 335 -9.47 -11.13 -17.82
CA ARG A 335 -9.15 -12.21 -18.75
C ARG A 335 -10.24 -12.39 -19.81
N GLU A 336 -11.51 -12.36 -19.43
CA GLU A 336 -12.64 -12.40 -20.38
C GLU A 336 -12.58 -11.24 -21.39
N LEU A 337 -12.14 -10.07 -20.92
CA LEU A 337 -11.96 -8.90 -21.76
C LEU A 337 -10.68 -8.96 -22.62
N ARG A 338 -9.82 -9.98 -22.46
CA ARG A 338 -8.47 -10.06 -23.06
C ARG A 338 -7.60 -8.85 -22.68
N LEU A 339 -7.67 -8.48 -21.41
CA LEU A 339 -6.73 -7.58 -20.74
C LEU A 339 -5.78 -8.42 -19.90
N ASP A 340 -4.57 -7.91 -19.67
CA ASP A 340 -3.56 -8.62 -18.89
C ASP A 340 -3.92 -8.64 -17.40
N PRO A 341 -4.22 -9.79 -16.79
CA PRO A 341 -4.57 -9.88 -15.38
C PRO A 341 -3.35 -10.14 -14.48
N THR A 342 -2.11 -10.04 -15.00
CA THR A 342 -0.89 -10.48 -14.29
C THR A 342 -0.77 -9.90 -12.88
N TYR A 343 -0.96 -8.58 -12.69
CA TYR A 343 -0.93 -7.95 -11.36
C TYR A 343 -1.89 -8.66 -10.37
N PHE A 344 -3.14 -8.91 -10.78
CA PHE A 344 -4.12 -9.55 -9.90
C PHE A 344 -3.83 -11.05 -9.70
N ASN A 345 -3.30 -11.73 -10.71
CA ASN A 345 -2.92 -13.15 -10.58
C ASN A 345 -1.79 -13.34 -9.57
N LEU A 346 -0.82 -12.42 -9.49
CA LEU A 346 0.27 -12.50 -8.51
C LEU A 346 -0.31 -12.61 -7.10
N HIS A 347 -1.21 -11.69 -6.73
CA HIS A 347 -1.97 -11.69 -5.46
C HIS A 347 -3.02 -12.81 -5.30
N VAL A 348 -3.14 -13.72 -6.26
CA VAL A 348 -3.90 -14.97 -6.06
C VAL A 348 -2.98 -16.10 -5.66
N THR A 349 -1.76 -16.13 -6.22
CA THR A 349 -0.84 -17.25 -6.04
C THR A 349 0.16 -17.04 -4.91
N ILE A 350 0.76 -15.85 -4.82
CA ILE A 350 1.81 -15.59 -3.82
C ILE A 350 1.21 -15.36 -2.43
N ASP A 351 -0.04 -14.94 -2.37
CA ASP A 351 -0.81 -14.64 -1.15
C ASP A 351 -1.46 -15.88 -0.50
N ASN A 352 -0.99 -17.08 -0.84
CA ASN A 352 -1.56 -18.33 -0.34
C ASN A 352 -1.29 -18.53 1.16
N ALA A 353 -2.20 -19.23 1.84
CA ALA A 353 -2.16 -19.43 3.30
C ALA A 353 -1.20 -20.52 3.80
N ASP A 354 -0.52 -21.25 2.91
CA ASP A 354 0.38 -22.36 3.28
C ASP A 354 1.84 -21.89 3.38
N SER A 355 2.40 -21.42 2.27
CA SER A 355 3.79 -20.93 2.18
C SER A 355 3.89 -19.48 1.71
N GLY A 356 2.78 -18.91 1.22
CA GLY A 356 2.71 -17.57 0.68
C GLY A 356 2.74 -16.44 1.71
N HIS A 357 2.52 -15.22 1.24
CA HIS A 357 2.59 -14.01 2.05
C HIS A 357 1.63 -14.03 3.25
N THR A 358 0.43 -14.61 3.11
CA THR A 358 -0.49 -14.82 4.25
C THR A 358 0.18 -15.65 5.35
N ALA A 359 0.85 -16.76 4.99
CA ALA A 359 1.55 -17.62 5.95
C ALA A 359 2.75 -16.91 6.59
N MET A 360 3.52 -16.17 5.78
CA MET A 360 4.67 -15.38 6.25
C MET A 360 4.23 -14.26 7.21
N ALA A 361 3.14 -13.55 6.88
CA ALA A 361 2.59 -12.49 7.72
C ALA A 361 2.07 -13.06 9.06
N LEU A 362 1.39 -14.21 9.03
CA LEU A 362 0.98 -14.91 10.24
C LEU A 362 2.20 -15.33 11.08
N HIS A 363 3.25 -15.83 10.43
CA HIS A 363 4.49 -16.20 11.12
C HIS A 363 5.14 -14.98 11.81
N ALA A 364 5.23 -13.83 11.13
CA ALA A 364 5.75 -12.60 11.71
C ALA A 364 4.97 -12.15 12.95
N VAL A 365 3.63 -12.21 12.91
CA VAL A 365 2.78 -11.92 14.08
C VAL A 365 3.03 -12.92 15.20
N ILE A 366 3.09 -14.22 14.89
CA ILE A 366 3.37 -15.26 15.89
C ILE A 366 4.71 -15.04 16.58
N GLU A 367 5.77 -14.73 15.83
CA GLU A 367 7.10 -14.45 16.39
C GLU A 367 7.11 -13.16 17.22
N LEU A 368 6.38 -12.12 16.79
CA LEU A 368 6.19 -10.90 17.60
C LEU A 368 5.53 -11.23 18.94
N MET A 369 4.45 -12.01 18.95
CA MET A 369 3.77 -12.34 20.20
C MET A 369 4.66 -13.12 21.18
N LYS A 370 5.64 -13.89 20.68
CA LYS A 370 6.61 -14.60 21.54
C LYS A 370 7.61 -13.69 22.24
N THR A 371 7.79 -12.45 21.77
CA THR A 371 8.70 -11.50 22.43
C THR A 371 8.12 -10.89 23.69
N CYS A 372 6.81 -11.08 23.93
CA CYS A 372 6.14 -10.53 25.10
C CYS A 372 6.56 -11.30 26.36
N GLU A 373 7.02 -10.57 27.38
CA GLU A 373 7.47 -11.18 28.65
C GLU A 373 6.35 -11.20 29.72
N SER A 374 5.26 -10.47 29.49
CA SER A 374 4.14 -10.36 30.43
C SER A 374 2.78 -10.41 29.74
N VAL A 375 1.74 -10.76 30.50
CA VAL A 375 0.35 -10.82 30.02
C VAL A 375 -0.18 -9.45 29.58
N ASP A 376 0.23 -8.38 30.25
CA ASP A 376 -0.19 -7.01 29.90
C ASP A 376 0.47 -6.53 28.60
N GLU A 377 1.74 -6.89 28.40
CA GLU A 377 2.44 -6.63 27.14
C GLU A 377 1.82 -7.42 25.99
N GLU A 378 1.52 -8.71 26.19
CA GLU A 378 0.84 -9.55 25.19
C GLU A 378 -0.54 -8.97 24.84
N ASP A 379 -1.33 -8.53 25.82
CA ASP A 379 -2.64 -7.91 25.58
C ASP A 379 -2.52 -6.61 24.78
N ASN A 380 -1.55 -5.76 25.12
CA ASN A 380 -1.31 -4.52 24.39
C ASN A 380 -0.85 -4.79 22.95
N MET A 381 0.13 -5.67 22.77
CA MET A 381 0.66 -6.07 21.47
C MET A 381 -0.45 -6.64 20.57
N TRP A 382 -1.27 -7.54 21.13
CA TRP A 382 -2.38 -8.17 20.41
C TRP A 382 -3.43 -7.15 19.96
N ARG A 383 -3.82 -6.21 20.82
CA ARG A 383 -4.77 -5.15 20.44
C ARG A 383 -4.24 -4.27 19.32
N ARG A 384 -2.93 -4.02 19.28
CA ARG A 384 -2.30 -3.24 18.20
C ARG A 384 -2.27 -4.02 16.88
N VAL A 385 -1.96 -5.32 16.93
CA VAL A 385 -2.11 -6.21 15.76
C VAL A 385 -3.56 -6.19 15.25
N GLN A 386 -4.55 -6.26 16.15
CA GLN A 386 -5.95 -6.16 15.78
C GLN A 386 -6.31 -4.80 15.16
N ALA A 387 -5.80 -3.70 15.72
CA ALA A 387 -6.03 -2.35 15.17
C ALA A 387 -5.48 -2.24 13.74
N GLY A 388 -4.23 -2.69 13.52
CA GLY A 388 -3.62 -2.82 12.20
C GLY A 388 -4.45 -3.64 11.21
N TYR A 389 -4.90 -4.82 11.64
CA TYR A 389 -5.70 -5.71 10.80
C TYR A 389 -7.04 -5.08 10.41
N THR A 390 -7.72 -4.41 11.36
CA THR A 390 -8.96 -3.68 11.05
C THR A 390 -8.74 -2.46 10.16
N LEU A 391 -7.57 -1.81 10.24
CA LEU A 391 -7.19 -0.73 9.32
C LEU A 391 -7.15 -1.22 7.88
N ALA A 392 -6.48 -2.33 7.59
CA ALA A 392 -6.44 -2.90 6.24
C ALA A 392 -7.84 -3.30 5.74
N GLN A 393 -8.63 -4.02 6.55
CA GLN A 393 -9.98 -4.44 6.16
C GLN A 393 -10.96 -3.28 5.97
N GLY A 394 -10.78 -2.19 6.72
CA GLY A 394 -11.67 -1.04 6.71
C GLY A 394 -11.45 -0.06 5.55
N LEU A 395 -10.39 -0.24 4.75
CA LEU A 395 -10.00 0.65 3.66
C LEU A 395 -10.12 -0.05 2.30
N SER A 396 -10.97 0.47 1.42
CA SER A 396 -11.11 -0.05 0.07
C SER A 396 -9.97 0.44 -0.84
N VAL A 397 -9.28 -0.49 -1.48
CA VAL A 397 -8.24 -0.22 -2.49
C VAL A 397 -8.78 -0.18 -3.92
N ASN A 398 -10.05 -0.55 -4.11
CA ASN A 398 -10.74 -0.53 -5.38
C ASN A 398 -11.89 0.49 -5.34
N PRO A 399 -12.26 1.09 -6.49
CA PRO A 399 -13.42 1.97 -6.56
C PRO A 399 -14.72 1.19 -6.35
N CYS A 400 -15.77 1.90 -5.95
CA CYS A 400 -17.09 1.32 -5.78
C CYS A 400 -17.64 0.79 -7.13
N PRO A 401 -18.25 -0.41 -7.16
CA PRO A 401 -18.99 -0.86 -8.33
C PRO A 401 -20.15 0.09 -8.67
N LEU A 402 -20.46 0.21 -9.97
CA LEU A 402 -21.59 1.01 -10.44
C LEU A 402 -22.93 0.43 -9.98
N THR A 403 -23.88 1.30 -9.63
CA THR A 403 -25.25 0.88 -9.31
C THR A 403 -26.04 0.56 -10.58
N GLN A 404 -27.13 -0.21 -10.44
CA GLN A 404 -28.03 -0.46 -11.58
C GLN A 404 -28.58 0.85 -12.17
N THR A 405 -28.92 1.82 -11.32
CA THR A 405 -29.41 3.13 -11.75
C THR A 405 -28.35 3.90 -12.55
N GLU A 406 -27.07 3.82 -12.18
CA GLU A 406 -25.97 4.42 -12.95
C GLU A 406 -25.80 3.76 -14.32
N LEU A 407 -25.97 2.44 -14.41
CA LEU A 407 -25.95 1.72 -15.69
C LEU A 407 -27.11 2.16 -16.59
N ASP A 408 -28.30 2.33 -16.02
CA ASP A 408 -29.48 2.79 -16.77
C ASP A 408 -29.27 4.23 -17.28
N VAL A 409 -28.65 5.11 -16.48
CA VAL A 409 -28.28 6.47 -16.92
C VAL A 409 -27.28 6.45 -18.07
N LEU A 410 -26.25 5.60 -17.99
CA LEU A 410 -25.28 5.42 -19.07
C LEU A 410 -25.95 4.93 -20.35
N GLU A 411 -26.92 4.02 -20.26
CA GLU A 411 -27.68 3.54 -21.41
C GLU A 411 -28.50 4.66 -22.05
N ILE A 412 -29.19 5.49 -21.24
CA ILE A 412 -29.96 6.64 -21.72
C ILE A 412 -29.06 7.59 -22.52
N PHE A 413 -27.91 7.98 -21.97
CA PHE A 413 -27.00 8.87 -22.68
C PHE A 413 -26.38 8.22 -23.90
N SER A 414 -26.07 6.92 -23.86
CA SER A 414 -25.57 6.18 -25.03
C SER A 414 -26.56 6.21 -26.19
N ASN A 415 -27.85 5.98 -25.92
CA ASN A 415 -28.91 6.01 -26.93
C ASN A 415 -29.13 7.41 -27.52
N LYS A 416 -28.84 8.48 -26.76
CA LYS A 416 -29.04 9.88 -27.19
C LYS A 416 -27.79 10.52 -27.79
N CYS A 417 -26.62 9.96 -27.55
CA CYS A 417 -25.31 10.49 -27.95
C CYS A 417 -25.24 10.88 -29.43
N GLY A 418 -25.73 10.01 -30.33
CA GLY A 418 -25.74 10.25 -31.78
C GLY A 418 -26.48 11.54 -32.20
N VAL A 419 -27.65 11.80 -31.63
CA VAL A 419 -28.47 12.99 -31.96
C VAL A 419 -28.01 14.22 -31.15
N ALA A 420 -27.47 13.99 -29.95
CA ALA A 420 -27.05 15.05 -29.03
C ALA A 420 -25.88 15.87 -29.58
N THR A 421 -24.93 15.29 -30.31
CA THR A 421 -23.77 16.05 -30.84
C THR A 421 -24.20 17.19 -31.74
N SER A 422 -25.06 16.91 -32.72
CA SER A 422 -25.60 17.90 -33.67
C SER A 422 -26.43 18.97 -32.95
N ALA A 423 -27.23 18.55 -31.97
CA ALA A 423 -28.08 19.46 -31.19
C ALA A 423 -27.28 20.44 -30.32
N HIS A 424 -26.06 20.08 -29.90
CA HIS A 424 -25.24 20.87 -28.99
C HIS A 424 -24.10 21.65 -29.66
N LEU A 425 -24.05 21.74 -31.00
CA LEU A 425 -22.99 22.47 -31.73
C LEU A 425 -22.82 23.94 -31.30
N ARG A 426 -23.92 24.61 -30.93
CA ARG A 426 -23.92 25.99 -30.43
C ARG A 426 -23.99 26.08 -28.90
N CYS A 427 -23.96 24.95 -28.21
CA CYS A 427 -24.04 24.89 -26.76
C CYS A 427 -22.68 25.29 -26.16
N LYS A 428 -22.66 26.36 -25.36
CA LYS A 428 -21.48 26.82 -24.63
C LYS A 428 -21.35 26.16 -23.25
N ALA A 429 -22.20 25.18 -22.94
CA ALA A 429 -22.14 24.47 -21.67
C ALA A 429 -20.88 23.60 -21.60
N HIS A 430 -20.12 23.76 -20.53
CA HIS A 430 -19.00 22.91 -20.17
C HIS A 430 -19.41 22.03 -19.00
N ILE A 431 -19.01 20.77 -19.04
CA ILE A 431 -19.19 19.79 -17.96
C ILE A 431 -17.81 19.52 -17.37
N GLY A 432 -17.65 19.75 -16.06
CA GLY A 432 -16.36 19.68 -15.36
C GLY A 432 -15.69 21.03 -15.04
N GLY A 433 -16.43 22.14 -15.02
CA GLY A 433 -15.90 23.46 -14.63
C GLY A 433 -15.15 24.21 -15.74
N ALA A 434 -14.29 25.16 -15.37
CA ALA A 434 -13.64 26.09 -16.31
C ALA A 434 -12.64 25.43 -17.28
N LYS A 435 -12.02 24.31 -16.87
CA LYS A 435 -11.18 23.44 -17.72
C LYS A 435 -11.95 22.22 -18.26
N GLY A 436 -13.25 22.14 -17.98
CA GLY A 436 -14.11 21.03 -18.41
C GLY A 436 -14.33 21.02 -19.92
N MET A 437 -14.80 19.90 -20.43
CA MET A 437 -15.06 19.70 -21.87
C MET A 437 -16.49 20.15 -22.23
N LYS A 438 -16.70 20.60 -23.47
CA LYS A 438 -18.04 21.02 -23.92
C LYS A 438 -18.99 19.82 -23.97
N LEU A 439 -20.28 20.06 -23.73
CA LEU A 439 -21.27 18.98 -23.82
C LEU A 439 -21.31 18.30 -25.19
N GLY A 440 -21.19 19.06 -26.29
CA GLY A 440 -21.09 18.50 -27.63
C GLY A 440 -19.83 17.66 -27.84
N GLU A 441 -18.72 18.07 -27.24
CA GLU A 441 -17.49 17.29 -27.26
C GLU A 441 -17.66 16.00 -26.48
N TRP A 442 -18.28 16.00 -25.27
CA TRP A 442 -18.62 14.81 -24.47
C TRP A 442 -19.56 13.82 -25.16
N MET A 443 -20.46 14.33 -26.00
CA MET A 443 -21.46 13.53 -26.72
C MET A 443 -20.99 13.06 -28.10
N ASP A 444 -19.74 13.35 -28.49
CA ASP A 444 -19.14 12.83 -29.74
C ASP A 444 -19.27 11.29 -29.80
N PRO A 445 -20.03 10.73 -30.76
CA PRO A 445 -20.31 9.30 -30.85
C PRO A 445 -19.07 8.46 -31.08
N GLU A 446 -18.05 9.01 -31.74
CA GLU A 446 -16.79 8.29 -32.01
C GLU A 446 -15.98 8.09 -30.73
N LYS A 447 -16.17 8.97 -29.74
CA LYS A 447 -15.40 8.98 -28.48
C LYS A 447 -16.22 8.58 -27.26
N TRP A 448 -17.54 8.47 -27.38
CA TRP A 448 -18.46 8.20 -26.28
C TRP A 448 -18.08 6.95 -25.50
N GLU A 449 -17.89 5.83 -26.21
CA GLU A 449 -17.60 4.56 -25.57
C GLU A 449 -16.36 4.62 -24.69
N GLY A 450 -15.30 5.33 -25.10
CA GLY A 450 -14.05 5.43 -24.34
C GLY A 450 -14.10 6.30 -23.09
N ARG A 451 -15.18 7.06 -22.86
CA ARG A 451 -15.24 8.05 -21.77
C ARG A 451 -16.57 8.14 -21.04
N LYS A 452 -17.58 7.36 -21.40
CA LYS A 452 -18.93 7.44 -20.82
C LYS A 452 -18.96 7.30 -19.29
N TYR A 453 -18.08 6.47 -18.74
CA TYR A 453 -17.92 6.31 -17.29
C TYR A 453 -17.37 7.57 -16.63
N THR A 454 -16.32 8.14 -17.19
CA THR A 454 -15.81 9.47 -16.79
C THR A 454 -16.87 10.55 -16.94
N PHE A 455 -17.64 10.54 -18.03
CA PHE A 455 -18.71 11.50 -18.25
C PHE A 455 -19.76 11.46 -17.13
N LEU A 456 -20.21 10.26 -16.73
CA LEU A 456 -21.17 10.09 -15.65
C LEU A 456 -20.66 10.71 -14.35
N GLU A 457 -19.42 10.42 -13.98
CA GLU A 457 -18.80 10.93 -12.76
C GLU A 457 -18.63 12.45 -12.79
N VAL A 458 -18.12 13.00 -13.90
CA VAL A 458 -17.93 14.45 -14.07
C VAL A 458 -19.28 15.17 -14.11
N LEU A 459 -20.31 14.58 -14.73
CA LEU A 459 -21.67 15.14 -14.76
C LEU A 459 -22.27 15.20 -13.36
N GLY A 460 -22.26 14.08 -12.63
CA GLY A 460 -22.77 14.01 -11.25
C GLY A 460 -22.03 14.96 -10.31
N SER A 461 -20.76 15.20 -10.57
CA SER A 461 -19.91 16.11 -9.80
C SER A 461 -20.02 17.59 -10.19
N SER A 462 -20.75 17.92 -11.25
CA SER A 462 -20.83 19.27 -11.82
C SER A 462 -21.96 20.11 -11.22
N SER A 463 -21.97 21.41 -11.54
CA SER A 463 -23.08 22.32 -11.20
C SER A 463 -24.43 21.96 -11.85
N TRP A 464 -24.48 20.94 -12.72
CA TRP A 464 -25.72 20.50 -13.36
C TRP A 464 -26.56 19.60 -12.46
N VAL A 465 -25.94 18.96 -11.47
CA VAL A 465 -26.56 18.02 -10.56
C VAL A 465 -26.42 18.56 -9.14
N VAL A 466 -27.54 18.60 -8.42
CA VAL A 466 -27.60 18.87 -6.98
C VAL A 466 -27.91 17.53 -6.31
N PRO A 467 -26.91 16.86 -5.69
CA PRO A 467 -27.08 15.54 -5.11
C PRO A 467 -28.27 15.46 -4.14
N GLY A 468 -29.05 14.38 -4.21
CA GLY A 468 -30.25 14.15 -3.42
C GLY A 468 -31.45 15.03 -3.77
N LYS A 469 -31.30 15.98 -4.71
CA LYS A 469 -32.32 16.99 -5.01
C LYS A 469 -32.57 17.12 -6.52
N PRO A 470 -33.35 16.20 -7.11
CA PRO A 470 -33.62 16.20 -8.54
C PRO A 470 -34.28 17.51 -9.02
N GLU A 471 -35.23 18.07 -8.27
CA GLU A 471 -35.96 19.28 -8.71
C GLU A 471 -35.10 20.56 -8.64
N GLU A 472 -34.06 20.59 -7.79
CA GLU A 472 -33.09 21.69 -7.74
C GLU A 472 -31.97 21.52 -8.78
N SER A 473 -31.85 20.34 -9.40
CA SER A 473 -30.81 20.04 -10.38
C SER A 473 -31.10 20.68 -11.73
N LYS A 474 -30.17 21.48 -12.25
CA LYS A 474 -30.28 22.13 -13.55
C LYS A 474 -30.53 21.11 -14.68
N LEU A 475 -29.91 19.93 -14.62
CA LEU A 475 -30.14 18.85 -15.57
C LEU A 475 -31.64 18.54 -15.71
N ILE A 476 -32.34 18.34 -14.59
CA ILE A 476 -33.77 18.02 -14.57
C ILE A 476 -34.61 19.23 -14.98
N GLN A 477 -34.28 20.43 -14.51
CA GLN A 477 -34.99 21.67 -14.87
C GLN A 477 -34.97 21.93 -16.38
N GLU A 478 -33.87 21.61 -17.05
CA GLU A 478 -33.75 21.74 -18.51
C GLU A 478 -34.54 20.67 -19.27
N ILE A 479 -34.82 19.51 -18.66
CA ILE A 479 -35.66 18.43 -19.23
C ILE A 479 -37.16 18.74 -19.09
N LEU A 480 -37.56 19.38 -18.00
CA LEU A 480 -38.95 19.69 -17.70
C LEU A 480 -39.53 20.82 -18.59
N TRP A 481 -40.85 21.00 -18.52
CA TRP A 481 -41.57 22.05 -19.27
C TRP A 481 -40.93 23.43 -19.04
N LYS A 482 -40.72 24.17 -20.15
CA LYS A 482 -39.96 25.43 -20.25
C LYS A 482 -38.42 25.31 -20.24
N GLY A 483 -37.87 24.11 -20.02
CA GLY A 483 -36.46 23.81 -20.18
C GLY A 483 -36.03 23.70 -21.65
N ARG A 484 -34.74 23.92 -21.95
CA ARG A 484 -34.23 23.88 -23.34
C ARG A 484 -34.19 22.48 -23.94
N MET A 485 -34.26 21.44 -23.11
CA MET A 485 -34.28 20.03 -23.51
C MET A 485 -35.67 19.41 -23.35
N PHE A 486 -36.73 20.23 -23.21
CA PHE A 486 -38.10 19.73 -23.12
C PHE A 486 -38.45 18.87 -24.34
N GLY A 487 -38.93 17.66 -24.08
CA GLY A 487 -39.27 16.66 -25.10
C GLY A 487 -38.09 15.82 -25.60
N ALA A 488 -36.86 16.05 -25.12
CA ALA A 488 -35.69 15.25 -25.50
C ALA A 488 -35.58 13.92 -24.72
N PHE A 489 -36.23 13.83 -23.55
CA PHE A 489 -36.27 12.64 -22.69
C PHE A 489 -37.71 12.18 -22.51
N THR A 490 -37.91 10.86 -22.47
CA THR A 490 -39.19 10.25 -22.11
C THR A 490 -39.48 10.40 -20.62
N VAL A 491 -40.71 10.12 -20.22
CA VAL A 491 -41.10 10.09 -18.80
C VAL A 491 -40.25 9.09 -18.01
N ASN A 492 -40.02 7.89 -18.57
CA ASN A 492 -39.23 6.85 -17.91
C ASN A 492 -37.76 7.26 -17.75
N GLU A 493 -37.14 7.77 -18.82
CA GLU A 493 -35.75 8.24 -18.78
C GLU A 493 -35.58 9.37 -17.76
N THR A 494 -36.56 10.27 -17.68
CA THR A 494 -36.56 11.35 -16.69
C THR A 494 -36.66 10.78 -15.27
N THR A 495 -37.49 9.78 -15.03
CA THR A 495 -37.59 9.09 -13.73
C THR A 495 -36.26 8.44 -13.34
N VAL A 496 -35.58 7.75 -14.26
CA VAL A 496 -34.26 7.15 -14.01
C VAL A 496 -33.24 8.23 -13.60
N LEU A 497 -33.17 9.34 -14.34
CA LEU A 497 -32.28 10.45 -13.99
C LEU A 497 -32.62 11.07 -12.61
N LYS A 498 -33.91 11.19 -12.27
CA LYS A 498 -34.32 11.65 -10.95
C LYS A 498 -33.92 10.68 -9.85
N ASN A 499 -34.10 9.38 -10.06
CA ASN A 499 -33.71 8.34 -9.11
C ASN A 499 -32.20 8.32 -8.90
N TRP A 500 -31.42 8.41 -9.98
CA TRP A 500 -29.96 8.54 -9.90
C TRP A 500 -29.56 9.71 -9.00
N ILE A 501 -30.11 10.91 -9.25
CA ILE A 501 -29.82 12.09 -8.44
C ILE A 501 -30.29 11.92 -6.98
N LEU A 502 -31.44 11.29 -6.75
CA LEU A 502 -31.97 11.02 -5.40
C LEU A 502 -31.08 10.05 -4.61
N GLU A 503 -30.53 9.04 -5.27
CA GLU A 503 -29.61 8.06 -4.68
C GLU A 503 -28.25 8.67 -4.32
N MET A 504 -27.86 9.77 -4.98
CA MET A 504 -26.63 10.48 -4.66
C MET A 504 -26.70 11.10 -3.26
N SER A 505 -25.59 10.98 -2.53
CA SER A 505 -25.47 11.57 -1.20
C SER A 505 -25.47 13.10 -1.27
N THR A 506 -26.29 13.75 -0.45
CA THR A 506 -26.31 15.21 -0.27
C THR A 506 -25.03 15.74 0.38
N MET A 507 -24.25 14.86 1.01
CA MET A 507 -22.93 15.15 1.56
C MET A 507 -21.87 14.62 0.62
N SER A 508 -20.83 15.43 0.38
CA SER A 508 -19.65 14.96 -0.34
C SER A 508 -18.97 13.80 0.39
N ALA A 509 -18.23 12.98 -0.36
CA ALA A 509 -17.43 11.91 0.23
C ALA A 509 -16.45 12.43 1.30
N VAL A 510 -15.88 13.62 1.07
CA VAL A 510 -14.99 14.30 2.03
C VAL A 510 -15.74 14.68 3.31
N GLU A 511 -16.89 15.36 3.21
CA GLU A 511 -17.67 15.75 4.40
C GLU A 511 -18.17 14.54 5.20
N ARG A 512 -18.58 13.47 4.51
CA ARG A 512 -18.98 12.22 5.17
C ARG A 512 -17.80 11.64 5.95
N PHE A 513 -16.65 11.54 5.29
CA PHE A 513 -15.44 11.02 5.90
C PHE A 513 -14.98 11.87 7.10
N GLU A 514 -14.98 13.20 6.97
CA GLU A 514 -14.65 14.13 8.07
C GLU A 514 -15.62 14.01 9.26
N ARG A 515 -16.91 13.76 9.01
CA ARG A 515 -17.87 13.47 10.08
C ARG A 515 -17.57 12.13 10.76
N GLU A 516 -17.28 11.09 9.99
CA GLU A 516 -16.91 9.77 10.53
C GLU A 516 -15.64 9.85 11.39
N ILE A 517 -14.67 10.69 11.02
CA ILE A 517 -13.49 10.99 11.85
C ILE A 517 -13.91 11.52 13.23
N GLU A 518 -14.77 12.54 13.27
CA GLU A 518 -15.14 13.17 14.55
C GLU A 518 -15.99 12.24 15.42
N GLU A 519 -16.90 11.47 14.81
CA GLU A 519 -17.72 10.47 15.52
C GLU A 519 -16.88 9.33 16.12
N SER A 520 -15.82 8.93 15.40
CA SER A 520 -14.97 7.79 15.79
C SER A 520 -13.77 8.18 16.66
N LYS A 521 -13.58 9.47 16.93
CA LYS A 521 -12.41 10.02 17.60
C LYS A 521 -12.09 9.34 18.94
N GLY A 522 -10.82 8.95 19.09
CA GLY A 522 -10.28 8.28 20.27
C GLY A 522 -10.64 6.80 20.39
N SER A 523 -11.26 6.18 19.37
CA SER A 523 -11.56 4.75 19.37
C SER A 523 -10.30 3.90 19.48
N TYR A 524 -9.22 4.26 18.78
CA TYR A 524 -7.95 3.58 18.88
C TYR A 524 -7.41 3.61 20.31
N ILE A 525 -7.34 4.78 20.94
CA ILE A 525 -6.81 4.93 22.30
C ILE A 525 -7.69 4.20 23.32
N ARG A 526 -9.02 4.26 23.18
CA ARG A 526 -9.95 3.52 24.04
C ARG A 526 -9.75 2.00 23.93
N PHE A 527 -9.46 1.51 22.73
CA PHE A 527 -9.27 0.10 22.48
C PHE A 527 -7.88 -0.38 22.94
N VAL A 528 -6.80 0.22 22.45
CA VAL A 528 -5.42 -0.19 22.74
C VAL A 528 -4.98 0.17 24.16
N GLY A 529 -5.61 1.18 24.78
CA GLY A 529 -5.33 1.61 26.15
C GLY A 529 -4.07 2.47 26.31
N SER A 530 -3.36 2.75 25.23
CA SER A 530 -2.19 3.63 25.20
C SER A 530 -2.28 4.60 24.02
N CYS A 531 -1.70 5.79 24.18
CA CYS A 531 -1.55 6.73 23.08
C CYS A 531 -0.30 6.32 22.29
N PRO A 532 -0.38 6.20 20.96
CA PRO A 532 0.80 6.17 20.13
C PRO A 532 1.67 7.41 20.42
N PRO A 533 3.00 7.33 20.24
CA PRO A 533 3.91 8.42 20.57
C PRO A 533 3.49 9.73 19.90
N ALA A 534 3.45 10.84 20.64
CA ALA A 534 3.15 12.13 20.02
C ALA A 534 4.36 12.60 19.20
N LEU A 535 4.24 12.60 17.87
CA LEU A 535 5.24 13.22 17.00
C LEU A 535 5.25 14.74 17.22
N LYS A 536 6.41 15.28 17.58
CA LYS A 536 6.67 16.71 17.68
C LYS A 536 7.28 17.20 16.36
N SER A 537 7.20 18.50 16.12
CA SER A 537 7.89 19.15 14.98
C SER A 537 9.41 18.92 14.99
N GLN A 538 9.98 18.61 16.15
CA GLN A 538 11.40 18.28 16.35
C GLN A 538 11.75 16.85 15.91
N ASP A 539 10.75 15.97 15.78
CA ASP A 539 10.89 14.58 15.31
C ASP A 539 10.73 14.49 13.77
N ILE A 540 10.47 15.64 13.12
CA ILE A 540 10.53 15.77 11.67
C ILE A 540 12.01 15.88 11.32
N ASP A 541 12.48 14.92 10.53
CA ASP A 541 13.84 14.94 9.99
C ASP A 541 14.08 16.32 9.35
N PRO A 542 15.13 17.05 9.73
CA PRO A 542 15.35 18.40 9.24
C PRO A 542 15.33 18.40 7.71
N VAL A 543 14.82 19.48 7.11
CA VAL A 543 14.89 19.73 5.66
C VAL A 543 16.35 19.93 5.31
N HIS A 544 17.07 18.83 5.24
CA HIS A 544 18.43 18.79 4.82
C HIS A 544 18.38 18.15 3.45
N HIS A 545 18.09 19.02 2.47
CA HIS A 545 18.96 19.12 1.30
C HIS A 545 20.40 19.38 1.80
N THR A 546 20.97 18.43 2.52
CA THR A 546 22.42 18.35 2.68
C THR A 546 22.90 17.51 1.51
N THR A 547 22.71 17.99 0.29
CA THR A 547 23.93 18.13 -0.51
C THR A 547 24.88 18.84 0.42
N LEU A 548 26.00 18.22 0.77
CA LEU A 548 27.09 18.90 1.47
C LEU A 548 27.44 20.12 0.61
N GLU A 549 26.71 21.22 0.78
CA GLU A 549 26.97 22.50 0.16
C GLU A 549 28.26 22.91 0.84
N THR A 550 29.34 22.73 0.10
CA THR A 550 30.60 23.41 0.33
C THR A 550 30.29 24.90 0.40
N LYS A 551 30.00 25.41 1.59
CA LYS A 551 30.07 26.83 1.91
C LYS A 551 31.54 27.22 1.98
N PHE A 552 32.20 27.17 0.83
CA PHE A 552 33.46 27.86 0.57
C PHE A 552 33.39 28.31 -0.89
N GLU A 553 33.53 29.62 -1.10
CA GLU A 553 33.74 30.25 -2.41
C GLU A 553 34.68 29.38 -3.24
N ASP A 554 34.24 28.86 -4.40
CA ASP A 554 35.00 27.96 -5.27
C ASP A 554 36.48 28.34 -5.39
N PRO A 555 37.39 27.63 -4.69
CA PRO A 555 38.79 27.63 -5.04
C PRO A 555 39.01 26.33 -5.80
N VAL A 556 39.07 26.37 -7.15
CA VAL A 556 39.42 25.25 -8.06
C VAL A 556 39.51 23.93 -7.30
N LEU A 557 38.39 23.20 -7.17
CA LEU A 557 38.35 21.95 -6.40
C LEU A 557 39.58 21.12 -6.82
N PRO A 558 40.49 20.76 -5.89
CA PRO A 558 41.62 19.93 -6.26
C PRO A 558 41.09 18.67 -6.94
N GLU A 559 41.75 18.22 -8.01
CA GLU A 559 41.33 17.02 -8.76
C GLU A 559 41.08 15.88 -7.75
N ILE A 560 39.82 15.41 -7.71
CA ILE A 560 39.46 14.29 -6.85
C ILE A 560 40.22 13.06 -7.40
N PRO A 561 41.05 12.38 -6.60
CA PRO A 561 41.85 11.26 -7.09
C PRO A 561 40.97 10.19 -7.73
N GLU A 562 41.51 9.48 -8.72
CA GLU A 562 40.82 8.31 -9.28
C GLU A 562 40.66 7.22 -8.22
N ILE A 563 39.51 6.54 -8.24
CA ILE A 563 39.22 5.42 -7.33
C ILE A 563 40.15 4.26 -7.67
N PRO A 564 41.01 3.80 -6.74
CA PRO A 564 41.96 2.74 -7.01
C PRO A 564 41.25 1.39 -7.23
N SER A 565 41.90 0.47 -7.95
CA SER A 565 41.41 -0.90 -8.13
C SER A 565 41.61 -1.78 -6.89
N GLU A 566 42.63 -1.48 -6.08
CA GLU A 566 43.02 -2.23 -4.86
C GLU A 566 43.43 -1.26 -3.75
N LEU A 567 43.28 -1.67 -2.48
CA LEU A 567 43.73 -0.90 -1.33
C LEU A 567 45.26 -0.80 -1.35
N PRO A 568 45.85 0.41 -1.28
CA PRO A 568 47.28 0.56 -1.06
C PRO A 568 47.69 -0.12 0.26
N ILE A 569 48.75 -0.93 0.22
CA ILE A 569 49.24 -1.74 1.36
C ILE A 569 49.50 -0.93 2.64
N ASN A 570 49.70 0.40 2.53
CA ASN A 570 49.98 1.30 3.65
C ASN A 570 48.74 1.95 4.28
N ILE A 571 47.52 1.65 3.83
CA ILE A 571 46.27 2.29 4.26
C ILE A 571 45.56 1.57 5.42
N VAL A 572 46.14 0.47 5.93
CA VAL A 572 45.54 -0.36 6.99
C VAL A 572 45.44 0.39 8.33
N PRO A 573 44.24 0.76 8.81
CA PRO A 573 44.09 1.41 10.11
C PRO A 573 44.30 0.38 11.22
N ARG A 574 45.28 0.59 12.11
CA ARG A 574 45.55 -0.35 13.20
C ARG A 574 44.47 -0.35 14.29
N ASP A 575 43.63 0.68 14.35
CA ASP A 575 42.73 0.95 15.48
C ASP A 575 41.23 1.10 15.10
N PHE A 576 40.83 0.77 13.87
CA PHE A 576 39.43 0.88 13.45
C PHE A 576 38.60 -0.35 13.85
N ASP A 577 37.40 -0.15 14.44
CA ASP A 577 36.53 -1.27 14.82
C ASP A 577 35.76 -1.83 13.61
N PRO A 578 36.04 -3.06 13.14
CA PRO A 578 35.29 -3.69 12.04
C PRO A 578 33.77 -3.81 12.26
N CYS A 579 33.28 -3.75 13.51
CA CYS A 579 31.84 -3.67 13.77
C CYS A 579 31.23 -2.36 13.24
N GLU A 580 31.96 -1.23 13.33
CA GLU A 580 31.51 0.05 12.76
C GLU A 580 31.43 -0.01 11.24
N LEU A 581 32.38 -0.69 10.58
CA LEU A 581 32.36 -0.86 9.12
C LEU A 581 31.10 -1.61 8.68
N LEU A 582 30.79 -2.73 9.34
CA LEU A 582 29.61 -3.54 9.04
C LEU A 582 28.30 -2.78 9.29
N LEU A 583 28.21 -2.05 10.41
CA LEU A 583 27.07 -1.18 10.71
C LEU A 583 26.89 -0.07 9.67
N ALA A 584 27.98 0.63 9.33
CA ALA A 584 27.95 1.69 8.33
C ALA A 584 27.50 1.17 6.97
N THR A 585 27.88 -0.05 6.59
CA THR A 585 27.53 -0.67 5.30
C THR A 585 26.03 -0.84 5.11
N ALA A 586 25.23 -0.96 6.18
CA ALA A 586 23.79 -1.12 6.09
C ALA A 586 23.02 0.17 5.76
N ILE A 587 23.64 1.35 5.87
CA ILE A 587 22.95 2.64 5.90
C ILE A 587 22.73 3.30 4.52
N PRO A 588 23.71 3.34 3.59
CA PRO A 588 23.68 4.30 2.48
C PRO A 588 22.39 4.29 1.65
N LEU A 589 21.85 3.10 1.36
CA LEU A 589 20.68 2.93 0.49
C LEU A 589 19.41 2.52 1.23
N GLN A 590 19.40 2.43 2.57
CA GLN A 590 18.32 1.81 3.34
C GLN A 590 16.94 2.50 3.22
N HIS A 591 16.91 3.78 2.83
CA HIS A 591 15.68 4.54 2.62
C HIS A 591 15.20 4.57 1.16
N TYR A 592 15.98 4.02 0.22
CA TYR A 592 15.68 4.09 -1.21
C TYR A 592 14.33 3.46 -1.56
N LEU A 593 13.96 2.38 -0.85
CA LEU A 593 12.71 1.64 -1.07
C LEU A 593 11.49 2.25 -0.39
N SER A 594 11.60 3.44 0.22
CA SER A 594 10.46 4.13 0.87
C SER A 594 9.42 4.70 -0.10
N SER A 595 9.62 4.51 -1.40
CA SER A 595 8.65 4.82 -2.46
C SER A 595 8.63 3.70 -3.50
N SER A 596 7.54 2.93 -3.54
CA SER A 596 7.37 1.81 -4.48
C SER A 596 7.38 2.26 -5.94
N THR A 597 6.88 3.46 -6.24
CA THR A 597 6.93 4.05 -7.60
C THR A 597 8.34 4.40 -8.02
N LYS A 598 9.16 5.00 -7.14
CA LYS A 598 10.54 5.36 -7.45
C LYS A 598 11.46 4.15 -7.52
N SER A 599 11.15 3.10 -6.76
CA SER A 599 11.88 1.83 -6.80
C SER A 599 11.50 0.95 -8.00
N ALA A 600 10.34 1.17 -8.65
CA ALA A 600 9.88 0.47 -9.86
C ALA A 600 10.65 0.86 -11.14
N THR A 601 11.98 0.82 -11.07
CA THR A 601 12.92 1.14 -12.16
C THR A 601 14.07 0.15 -12.16
N GLN A 602 14.85 0.05 -13.25
CA GLN A 602 16.04 -0.82 -13.28
C GLN A 602 17.07 -0.44 -12.19
N ARG A 603 17.20 0.86 -11.92
CA ARG A 603 18.01 1.40 -10.82
C ARG A 603 17.51 0.90 -9.47
N GLY A 604 16.21 1.04 -9.21
CA GLY A 604 15.61 0.58 -7.95
C GLY A 604 15.72 -0.93 -7.74
N MET A 605 15.60 -1.72 -8.81
CA MET A 605 15.81 -3.17 -8.76
C MET A 605 17.25 -3.54 -8.39
N THR A 606 18.22 -2.82 -8.93
CA THR A 606 19.64 -3.02 -8.59
C THR A 606 19.90 -2.65 -7.12
N VAL A 607 19.31 -1.55 -6.64
CA VAL A 607 19.37 -1.17 -5.21
C VAL A 607 18.72 -2.24 -4.32
N LEU A 608 17.57 -2.80 -4.72
CA LEU A 608 16.91 -3.87 -3.99
C LEU A 608 17.81 -5.10 -3.86
N LYS A 609 18.50 -5.52 -4.93
CA LYS A 609 19.48 -6.62 -4.87
C LYS A 609 20.62 -6.34 -3.89
N ILE A 610 21.17 -5.14 -3.90
CA ILE A 610 22.20 -4.72 -2.94
C ILE A 610 21.66 -4.89 -1.51
N LEU A 611 20.48 -4.33 -1.22
CA LEU A 611 19.87 -4.41 0.11
C LEU A 611 19.55 -5.86 0.52
N ARG A 612 19.12 -6.72 -0.42
CA ARG A 612 18.92 -8.16 -0.18
C ARG A 612 20.22 -8.81 0.31
N VAL A 613 21.33 -8.58 -0.39
CA VAL A 613 22.65 -9.12 -0.01
C VAL A 613 23.08 -8.58 1.36
N LEU A 614 22.94 -7.28 1.60
CA LEU A 614 23.33 -6.64 2.86
C LEU A 614 22.48 -7.14 4.05
N ASN A 615 21.22 -7.44 3.80
CA ASN A 615 20.33 -8.06 4.79
C ASN A 615 20.55 -9.57 4.89
N GLY A 616 21.42 -10.18 4.09
CA GLY A 616 21.74 -11.61 4.15
C GLY A 616 20.66 -12.51 3.56
N LEU A 617 19.80 -12.00 2.68
CA LEU A 617 18.77 -12.76 1.97
C LEU A 617 19.40 -13.44 0.72
N ALA A 618 18.89 -14.61 0.34
CA ALA A 618 19.39 -15.31 -0.84
C ALA A 618 19.19 -14.51 -2.13
N ASP A 619 20.06 -14.76 -3.11
CA ASP A 619 19.76 -14.40 -4.49
C ASP A 619 18.64 -15.31 -4.99
N VAL A 620 17.56 -14.70 -5.47
CA VAL A 620 16.38 -15.42 -5.98
C VAL A 620 16.56 -15.72 -7.47
N GLY A 621 17.40 -14.98 -8.21
CA GLY A 621 17.65 -15.17 -9.64
C GLY A 621 16.37 -15.43 -10.46
N ASN A 622 16.35 -16.55 -11.18
CA ASN A 622 15.17 -17.04 -11.92
C ASN A 622 14.43 -18.19 -11.21
N LEU A 623 14.60 -18.31 -9.89
CA LEU A 623 13.95 -19.33 -9.07
C LEU A 623 12.46 -18.99 -8.83
N ILE A 624 11.73 -19.96 -8.28
CA ILE A 624 10.38 -19.80 -7.75
C ILE A 624 10.48 -18.89 -6.49
N ALA A 625 9.46 -18.06 -6.23
CA ALA A 625 9.42 -17.00 -5.20
C ALA A 625 10.17 -17.33 -3.88
N GLY A 626 10.74 -16.29 -3.25
CA GLY A 626 11.69 -16.40 -2.12
C GLY A 626 11.12 -16.83 -0.76
N MET A 627 9.95 -17.46 -0.73
CA MET A 627 9.20 -17.84 0.48
C MET A 627 9.99 -18.76 1.44
N ASP A 628 10.90 -19.59 0.91
CA ASP A 628 11.75 -20.48 1.71
C ASP A 628 12.63 -19.71 2.70
N GLU A 629 12.93 -18.44 2.44
CA GLU A 629 13.75 -17.58 3.29
C GLU A 629 13.17 -17.40 4.71
N VAL A 630 11.85 -17.59 4.87
CA VAL A 630 11.17 -17.52 6.17
C VAL A 630 11.37 -18.78 7.00
N THR A 631 11.42 -19.95 6.36
CA THR A 631 11.58 -21.23 7.06
C THR A 631 13.05 -21.67 7.13
N ASN A 632 13.85 -21.26 6.14
CA ASN A 632 15.26 -21.58 5.97
C ASN A 632 16.05 -20.30 5.62
N PRO A 633 16.38 -19.46 6.62
CA PRO A 633 17.13 -18.23 6.36
C PRO A 633 18.49 -18.49 5.71
N SER A 634 18.75 -17.82 4.58
CA SER A 634 19.86 -18.14 3.68
C SER A 634 21.24 -17.65 4.16
N GLY A 635 21.29 -16.72 5.12
CA GLY A 635 22.55 -16.17 5.61
C GLY A 635 22.43 -15.06 6.65
N LEU A 636 23.59 -14.61 7.15
CA LEU A 636 23.73 -13.46 8.04
C LEU A 636 23.94 -12.19 7.20
N GLY A 637 23.16 -11.14 7.48
CA GLY A 637 23.40 -9.81 6.95
C GLY A 637 24.56 -9.11 7.66
N VAL A 638 24.89 -7.90 7.20
CA VAL A 638 26.01 -7.13 7.78
C VAL A 638 25.78 -6.76 9.24
N ILE A 639 24.52 -6.53 9.66
CA ILE A 639 24.17 -6.24 11.06
C ILE A 639 24.36 -7.50 11.94
N GLU A 640 23.90 -8.66 11.48
CA GLU A 640 24.06 -9.93 12.19
C GLU A 640 25.54 -10.35 12.27
N LEU A 641 26.33 -10.08 11.22
CA LEU A 641 27.78 -10.27 11.24
C LEU A 641 28.45 -9.34 12.25
N ALA A 642 28.01 -8.08 12.36
CA ALA A 642 28.55 -7.13 13.34
C ALA A 642 28.28 -7.60 14.77
N GLN A 643 27.06 -8.10 15.04
CA GLN A 643 26.70 -8.70 16.33
C GLN A 643 27.58 -9.93 16.63
N LYS A 644 27.77 -10.82 15.65
CA LYS A 644 28.60 -12.01 15.81
C LYS A 644 30.05 -11.65 16.11
N LEU A 645 30.62 -10.71 15.38
CA LEU A 645 31.97 -10.22 15.58
C LEU A 645 32.16 -9.59 16.96
N HIS A 646 31.18 -8.80 17.42
CA HIS A 646 31.19 -8.19 18.75
C HIS A 646 31.17 -9.25 19.87
N THR A 647 30.35 -10.30 19.71
CA THR A 647 30.25 -11.40 20.68
C THR A 647 31.56 -12.18 20.79
N LEU A 648 32.32 -12.30 19.69
CA LEU A 648 33.65 -12.92 19.71
C LEU A 648 34.70 -12.06 20.43
N LYS A 649 34.53 -10.73 20.49
CA LYS A 649 35.46 -9.80 21.16
C LYS A 649 35.25 -9.70 22.68
N ILE A 650 34.02 -9.90 23.17
CA ILE A 650 33.67 -9.63 24.57
C ILE A 650 33.56 -10.94 25.38
N SER A 651 34.35 -11.05 26.45
CA SER A 651 34.31 -12.21 27.38
C SER A 651 33.21 -12.13 28.47
N GLN A 652 32.34 -11.12 28.48
CA GLN A 652 31.29 -10.92 29.49
C GLN A 652 29.93 -10.42 28.96
N VAL A 653 28.86 -10.92 29.58
CA VAL A 653 27.45 -10.71 29.27
C VAL A 653 26.95 -9.33 29.76
N GLN A 654 27.11 -8.27 28.96
CA GLN A 654 26.39 -7.00 29.15
C GLN A 654 25.38 -6.81 28.00
N PRO A 655 24.15 -6.33 28.28
CA PRO A 655 23.13 -6.12 27.25
C PRO A 655 23.55 -5.00 26.26
N MET A 656 23.30 -5.26 24.98
CA MET A 656 23.94 -4.62 23.83
C MET A 656 23.33 -3.26 23.44
N LYS A 657 24.18 -2.31 23.03
CA LYS A 657 23.81 -1.20 22.13
C LYS A 657 24.90 -1.06 21.06
N LEU A 658 24.70 -1.69 19.90
CA LEU A 658 25.61 -1.59 18.77
C LEU A 658 25.27 -0.29 18.04
N GLU A 659 25.83 0.82 18.52
CA GLU A 659 25.61 2.14 17.93
C GLU A 659 26.80 2.54 17.08
N LEU A 660 26.51 3.12 15.93
CA LEU A 660 27.54 3.69 15.07
C LEU A 660 28.04 5.00 15.69
N ASP A 661 29.36 5.21 15.66
CA ASP A 661 29.97 6.42 16.21
C ASP A 661 29.42 7.70 15.58
N THR A 662 29.35 8.78 16.37
CA THR A 662 28.86 10.09 15.95
C THR A 662 29.56 10.69 14.72
N LYS A 663 30.80 10.28 14.42
CA LYS A 663 31.51 10.65 13.19
C LYS A 663 30.78 10.20 11.91
N TRP A 664 29.89 9.23 12.00
CA TRP A 664 29.05 8.75 10.91
C TRP A 664 27.67 9.42 10.84
N ASN A 665 27.39 10.42 11.68
CA ASN A 665 26.09 11.13 11.66
C ASN A 665 25.75 11.67 10.27
N TRP A 666 26.75 12.13 9.51
CA TRP A 666 26.57 12.58 8.12
C TRP A 666 25.97 11.48 7.24
N LEU A 667 26.31 10.21 7.45
CA LEU A 667 25.86 9.10 6.63
C LEU A 667 24.37 8.84 6.82
N ASN A 668 23.93 8.79 8.09
CA ASN A 668 22.51 8.68 8.41
C ASN A 668 21.72 9.85 7.82
N SER A 669 22.16 11.10 8.03
CA SER A 669 21.48 12.28 7.50
C SER A 669 21.40 12.28 5.97
N THR A 670 22.48 11.91 5.29
CA THR A 670 22.53 11.87 3.82
C THR A 670 21.63 10.76 3.26
N SER A 671 21.56 9.61 3.96
CA SER A 671 20.73 8.46 3.55
C SER A 671 19.22 8.73 3.61
N LEU A 672 18.77 9.75 4.36
CA LEU A 672 17.34 10.12 4.43
C LEU A 672 16.81 10.73 3.13
N ALA A 673 17.69 11.23 2.26
CA ALA A 673 17.37 11.76 0.94
C ALA A 673 18.10 10.97 -0.17
N PRO A 674 17.76 9.68 -0.35
CA PRO A 674 18.49 8.78 -1.22
C PRO A 674 18.42 9.16 -2.71
N GLU A 675 17.35 9.81 -3.17
CA GLU A 675 17.25 10.28 -4.56
C GLU A 675 18.18 11.48 -4.80
N SER A 676 18.10 12.49 -3.93
CA SER A 676 18.92 13.69 -4.03
C SER A 676 20.42 13.40 -3.88
N ASN A 677 20.79 12.41 -3.07
CA ASN A 677 22.18 12.07 -2.76
C ASN A 677 22.67 10.79 -3.45
N PHE A 678 21.94 10.26 -4.44
CA PHE A 678 22.17 8.92 -4.96
C PHE A 678 23.62 8.63 -5.37
N CYS A 679 24.18 9.47 -6.25
CA CYS A 679 25.53 9.25 -6.79
C CYS A 679 26.58 9.24 -5.67
N PHE A 680 26.45 10.15 -4.71
CA PHE A 680 27.30 10.21 -3.54
C PHE A 680 27.16 8.96 -2.67
N LEU A 681 25.93 8.54 -2.34
CA LEU A 681 25.65 7.35 -1.52
C LEU A 681 26.13 6.04 -2.16
N ILE A 682 26.07 5.93 -3.49
CA ILE A 682 26.66 4.80 -4.21
C ILE A 682 28.20 4.79 -4.06
N GLY A 683 28.85 5.95 -4.14
CA GLY A 683 30.27 6.10 -3.86
C GLY A 683 30.64 5.67 -2.43
N VAL A 684 29.83 6.08 -1.45
CA VAL A 684 29.97 5.68 -0.05
C VAL A 684 29.82 4.17 0.11
N GLN A 685 28.75 3.58 -0.45
CA GLN A 685 28.51 2.14 -0.39
C GLN A 685 29.67 1.37 -1.01
N TYR A 686 30.21 1.86 -2.14
CA TYR A 686 31.36 1.25 -2.79
C TYR A 686 32.61 1.28 -1.90
N ALA A 687 32.90 2.40 -1.22
CA ALA A 687 34.02 2.46 -0.29
C ALA A 687 33.87 1.48 0.87
N LEU A 688 32.68 1.37 1.45
CA LEU A 688 32.40 0.46 2.56
C LEU A 688 32.62 -1.01 2.15
N VAL A 689 32.07 -1.43 1.01
CA VAL A 689 32.26 -2.82 0.54
C VAL A 689 33.69 -3.09 0.07
N PHE A 690 34.36 -2.08 -0.48
CA PHE A 690 35.77 -2.17 -0.85
C PHE A 690 36.65 -2.43 0.37
N LEU A 691 36.38 -1.77 1.51
CA LEU A 691 37.06 -2.04 2.77
C LEU A 691 36.71 -3.43 3.33
N MET A 692 35.45 -3.87 3.20
CA MET A 692 35.01 -5.20 3.63
C MET A 692 35.67 -6.35 2.86
N HIS A 693 36.21 -6.11 1.67
CA HIS A 693 36.86 -7.12 0.85
C HIS A 693 38.17 -7.65 1.48
N SER A 694 38.79 -6.87 2.37
CA SER A 694 40.03 -7.23 3.07
C SER A 694 39.83 -7.21 4.59
N PRO A 695 38.98 -8.10 5.15
CA PRO A 695 38.61 -8.09 6.57
C PRO A 695 39.82 -8.31 7.50
N GLU A 696 40.82 -9.06 7.04
CA GLU A 696 42.09 -9.30 7.74
C GLU A 696 42.88 -8.01 8.02
N ALA A 697 42.77 -7.01 7.13
CA ALA A 697 43.39 -5.70 7.32
C ALA A 697 42.82 -5.00 8.56
N PHE A 698 41.56 -5.27 8.91
CA PHE A 698 40.89 -4.72 10.09
C PHE A 698 40.93 -5.65 11.31
N GLY A 699 41.84 -6.64 11.30
CA GLY A 699 42.03 -7.57 12.42
C GLY A 699 40.91 -8.62 12.58
N VAL A 700 40.07 -8.84 11.56
CA VAL A 700 39.03 -9.86 11.58
C VAL A 700 39.64 -11.22 11.22
N MET A 701 40.05 -11.98 12.24
CA MET A 701 40.73 -13.27 12.08
C MET A 701 39.78 -14.48 12.11
N ASN A 702 38.50 -14.28 12.42
CA ASN A 702 37.52 -15.38 12.40
C ASN A 702 37.18 -15.75 10.96
N GLU A 703 37.50 -16.98 10.55
CA GLU A 703 37.36 -17.48 9.17
C GLU A 703 35.92 -17.36 8.64
N GLU A 704 34.93 -17.68 9.46
CA GLU A 704 33.51 -17.63 9.04
C GLU A 704 33.05 -16.19 8.78
N VAL A 705 33.34 -15.27 9.71
CA VAL A 705 32.99 -13.85 9.56
C VAL A 705 33.76 -13.23 8.38
N SER A 706 35.06 -13.50 8.28
CA SER A 706 35.92 -13.02 7.19
C SER A 706 35.39 -13.46 5.82
N THR A 707 35.10 -14.75 5.67
CA THR A 707 34.57 -15.32 4.41
C THR A 707 33.23 -14.68 4.03
N LYS A 708 32.33 -14.49 5.01
CA LYS A 708 31.01 -13.88 4.75
C LYS A 708 31.12 -12.39 4.41
N MET A 709 32.02 -11.65 5.06
CA MET A 709 32.31 -10.25 4.69
C MET A 709 32.79 -10.15 3.24
N GLN A 710 33.70 -11.04 2.84
CA GLN A 710 34.21 -11.09 1.47
C GLN A 710 33.10 -11.46 0.47
N GLU A 711 32.28 -12.48 0.75
CA GLU A 711 31.16 -12.88 -0.10
C GLU A 711 30.18 -11.72 -0.34
N ILE A 712 29.77 -11.03 0.74
CA ILE A 712 28.89 -9.85 0.66
C ILE A 712 29.57 -8.75 -0.15
N SER A 713 30.85 -8.47 0.09
CA SER A 713 31.58 -7.41 -0.62
C SER A 713 31.61 -7.62 -2.13
N ILE A 714 31.82 -8.87 -2.58
CA ILE A 714 31.90 -9.23 -3.99
C ILE A 714 30.52 -9.04 -4.64
N ARG A 715 29.48 -9.63 -4.05
CA ARG A 715 28.11 -9.59 -4.58
C ARG A 715 27.57 -8.16 -4.66
N VAL A 716 27.78 -7.36 -3.62
CA VAL A 716 27.35 -5.95 -3.63
C VAL A 716 28.15 -5.13 -4.64
N LYS A 717 29.46 -5.37 -4.76
CA LYS A 717 30.29 -4.69 -5.74
C LYS A 717 29.81 -4.94 -7.18
N GLU A 718 29.45 -6.17 -7.52
CA GLU A 718 28.92 -6.53 -8.85
C GLU A 718 27.66 -5.73 -9.20
N GLU A 719 26.73 -5.59 -8.25
CA GLU A 719 25.51 -4.79 -8.44
C GLU A 719 25.81 -3.28 -8.49
N LEU A 720 26.78 -2.78 -7.70
CA LEU A 720 27.22 -1.37 -7.75
C LEU A 720 27.87 -1.03 -9.10
N ASP A 721 28.64 -1.94 -9.69
CA ASP A 721 29.26 -1.76 -11.01
C ASP A 721 28.17 -1.52 -12.09
N CYS A 722 26.99 -2.14 -11.96
CA CYS A 722 25.82 -1.90 -12.84
C CYS A 722 25.20 -0.48 -12.70
N LEU A 723 25.48 0.22 -11.60
CA LEU A 723 24.98 1.58 -11.35
C LEU A 723 25.93 2.68 -11.86
N GLY A 724 27.05 2.32 -12.50
CA GLY A 724 27.92 3.26 -13.21
C GLY A 724 28.69 4.25 -12.31
N PHE A 725 28.94 3.90 -11.05
CA PHE A 725 29.50 4.82 -10.06
C PHE A 725 30.90 5.37 -10.39
N ARG A 726 31.71 4.64 -11.17
CA ARG A 726 33.08 5.06 -11.55
C ARG A 726 33.11 6.29 -12.47
N LEU A 727 31.97 6.67 -13.04
CA LEU A 727 31.86 7.70 -14.07
C LEU A 727 31.44 9.08 -13.52
N ASN A 728 31.17 9.19 -12.22
CA ASN A 728 30.59 10.40 -11.62
C ASN A 728 31.47 10.97 -10.51
N GLU A 729 31.79 12.28 -10.59
CA GLU A 729 32.57 12.99 -9.57
C GLU A 729 31.94 12.97 -8.17
N GLU A 730 30.61 13.01 -8.07
CA GLU A 730 29.89 12.90 -6.79
C GLU A 730 30.08 11.52 -6.16
N SER A 731 30.15 10.46 -6.98
CA SER A 731 30.46 9.11 -6.50
C SER A 731 31.92 9.00 -6.04
N LYS A 732 32.87 9.62 -6.75
CA LYS A 732 34.26 9.71 -6.29
C LYS A 732 34.36 10.47 -4.96
N ARG A 733 33.60 11.55 -4.81
CA ARG A 733 33.52 12.33 -3.57
C ARG A 733 33.01 11.47 -2.41
N GLY A 734 31.92 10.74 -2.60
CA GLY A 734 31.38 9.82 -1.59
C GLY A 734 32.37 8.72 -1.21
N PHE A 735 33.05 8.14 -2.20
CA PHE A 735 34.08 7.13 -1.97
C PHE A 735 35.20 7.68 -1.08
N TRP A 736 35.84 8.78 -1.49
CA TRP A 736 36.99 9.32 -0.76
C TRP A 736 36.64 9.93 0.58
N MET A 737 35.44 10.53 0.72
CA MET A 737 34.96 10.99 2.02
C MET A 737 34.88 9.81 3.00
N THR A 738 34.31 8.68 2.58
CA THR A 738 34.21 7.46 3.40
C THR A 738 35.57 6.88 3.75
N ILE A 739 36.46 6.74 2.76
CA ILE A 739 37.83 6.28 2.98
C ILE A 739 38.54 7.16 4.00
N ASN A 740 38.44 8.48 3.88
CA ASN A 740 39.02 9.41 4.84
C ASN A 740 38.38 9.27 6.24
N THR A 741 37.07 9.06 6.35
CA THR A 741 36.41 8.81 7.64
C THR A 741 36.89 7.53 8.32
N VAL A 742 37.20 6.48 7.55
CA VAL A 742 37.66 5.19 8.11
C VAL A 742 39.17 5.19 8.41
N ILE A 743 39.97 5.86 7.57
CA ILE A 743 41.44 5.70 7.57
C ILE A 743 42.17 6.91 8.18
N ARG A 744 41.66 8.15 8.05
CA ARG A 744 42.35 9.34 8.58
C ARG A 744 42.00 9.60 10.05
N GLU A 745 42.44 8.70 10.92
CA GLU A 745 42.68 8.97 12.35
C GLU A 745 44.00 8.30 12.79
N THR A 746 45.08 8.48 12.00
CA THR A 746 46.47 8.35 12.48
C THR A 746 47.24 9.63 12.25
#